data_AF-A0A966UVD2-F1
#
_entry.id   AF-A0A966UVD2-F1
#
_cell.length_a   1.000
_cell.length_b   1.000
_cell.length_c   1.000
_cell.angle_alpha   90.00
_cell.angle_beta   90.00
_cell.angle_gamma   90.00
#
_symmetry.space_group_name_H-M   'P 1'
#
loop_
_entity.id
_entity.type
_entity.pdbx_description
1 polymer ?
#
loop_
_entity_poly.entity_id
_entity_poly.type
_entity_poly.pdbx_seq_one_letter_code
_entity_poly.pdbx_strand_id
1 'polypeptide(L)'
;RSWLQKNGSSPQPEAQLLLAQALLLDHRPEESLAALPKSYDPEIESRVLLVRASSLTEIGRWKEAATAWKEVKSKNLPNGAGVQAQLGLATVLLNQNEYAAAIRELRDIIQQPKNPAQDSARLLLVKALINEGKTDEADSVLLQITDESPVPVQAEAKYWKARVLLLREKNEEARSLFEKVVDEGKNSRDLVAQAWMAIGQIDRGREKPADAASAFEKALDRAGTPEIYLAAVREYLASAKAIQSLPAASLRLRDSVREHEEDDEKRGRFSPALLLLASSTLDAGNAEAAIADLDNLIKSYPLSQAVPEAELLMAQALIQQGQDSLARNQLKNLLKRENLTPQTVYQARVLLADLLLKEGKMGEAATLWEEAARTAPDSTLAEQSLFNAALAAARQPDPPNFVRLEELFSQRYPESKRRAAIALERGRMLETKGDSSASRSALAEVAKLPGADSLKDEAALRRANSLLRTGDYPAAISAFSDFEKNFPKSSLLPQAMASGIEARLRNHELSRAQARTEFAKILSRFPNSPLSPALAFQIAQTHYEEKNHAESLAAFREMAAKFPKDPLADDALYYAGLSALALGNPEEAVKLFRSLSETSPLRLDARLAEIDACRAANDYAGGLQIANSLLGNKTPDQRPWVEITKRRLACEFALGGNDRASLERAVST
;
A
#
# COMPACT_ATOMS: atom_id res chain seq x y z
N ARG A 1 42.70 13.00 4.71
CA ARG A 1 42.58 12.19 5.96
C ARG A 1 43.95 11.81 6.55
N SER A 2 44.84 11.12 5.81
CA SER A 2 46.15 10.68 6.35
C SER A 2 47.09 11.82 6.78
N TRP A 3 46.99 12.99 6.16
CA TRP A 3 47.71 14.20 6.58
C TRP A 3 47.18 14.77 7.91
N LEU A 4 45.86 14.78 8.11
CA LEU A 4 45.21 15.23 9.35
C LEU A 4 45.51 14.32 10.54
N GLN A 5 45.64 13.00 10.30
CA GLN A 5 46.06 12.04 11.34
C GLN A 5 47.51 12.22 11.80
N LYS A 6 48.40 12.78 10.95
CA LYS A 6 49.81 12.98 11.28
C LYS A 6 50.11 14.29 12.03
N ASN A 7 49.27 15.31 11.90
CA ASN A 7 49.65 16.68 12.26
C ASN A 7 48.97 17.30 13.50
N GLY A 8 48.15 16.57 14.25
CA GLY A 8 47.83 16.81 15.68
C GLY A 8 47.14 18.13 16.11
N SER A 9 47.20 19.19 15.33
CA SER A 9 46.50 20.46 15.53
C SER A 9 45.28 20.53 14.63
N SER A 10 44.22 21.20 15.08
CA SER A 10 43.10 21.60 14.23
C SER A 10 43.66 22.13 12.90
N PRO A 11 43.22 21.64 11.73
CA PRO A 11 43.81 22.06 10.47
C PRO A 11 43.81 23.58 10.41
N GLN A 12 44.95 24.16 10.01
CA GLN A 12 45.07 25.60 9.85
C GLN A 12 43.90 26.11 9.00
N PRO A 13 43.28 27.26 9.33
CA PRO A 13 42.10 27.76 8.63
C PRO A 13 42.23 27.78 7.10
N GLU A 14 43.45 28.02 6.59
CA GLU A 14 43.78 27.98 5.17
C GLU A 14 43.62 26.57 4.55
N ALA A 15 44.05 25.52 5.25
CA ALA A 15 43.89 24.14 4.80
C ALA A 15 42.42 23.70 4.81
N GLN A 16 41.64 24.17 5.78
CA GLN A 16 40.19 23.98 5.84
C GLN A 16 39.47 24.66 4.67
N LEU A 17 39.86 25.90 4.36
CA LEU A 17 39.34 26.64 3.23
C LEU A 17 39.68 25.98 1.89
N LEU A 18 40.93 25.53 1.68
CA LEU A 18 41.32 24.83 0.46
C LEU A 18 40.56 23.51 0.29
N LEU A 19 40.33 22.78 1.39
CA LEU A 19 39.49 21.58 1.38
C LEU A 19 38.04 21.94 0.99
N ALA A 20 37.45 22.97 1.60
CA ALA A 20 36.10 23.41 1.27
C ALA A 20 35.98 23.83 -0.20
N GLN A 21 36.96 24.57 -0.72
CA GLN A 21 37.03 24.96 -2.14
C GLN A 21 37.10 23.72 -3.05
N ALA A 22 37.95 22.76 -2.73
CA ALA A 22 38.07 21.52 -3.50
C ALA A 22 36.78 20.70 -3.45
N LEU A 23 36.13 20.62 -2.29
CA LEU A 23 34.84 19.94 -2.13
C LEU A 23 33.72 20.62 -2.92
N LEU A 24 33.68 21.95 -2.93
CA LEU A 24 32.70 22.70 -3.73
C LEU A 24 32.92 22.47 -5.23
N LEU A 25 34.18 22.51 -5.70
CA LEU A 25 34.53 22.18 -7.08
C LEU A 25 34.22 20.72 -7.45
N ASP A 26 34.24 19.82 -6.47
CA ASP A 26 33.84 18.40 -6.59
C ASP A 26 32.31 18.20 -6.43
N HIS A 27 31.51 19.28 -6.48
CA HIS A 27 30.04 19.26 -6.28
C HIS A 27 29.59 18.63 -4.95
N ARG A 28 30.34 18.88 -3.87
CA ARG A 28 30.04 18.43 -2.50
C ARG A 28 29.78 19.64 -1.59
N PRO A 29 28.70 20.40 -1.84
CA PRO A 29 28.54 21.70 -1.20
C PRO A 29 28.21 21.59 0.30
N GLU A 30 27.56 20.50 0.76
CA GLU A 30 27.35 20.27 2.20
C GLU A 30 28.65 19.98 2.94
N GLU A 31 29.50 19.12 2.39
CA GLU A 31 30.81 18.82 2.97
C GLU A 31 31.74 20.03 2.89
N SER A 32 31.68 20.78 1.79
CA SER A 32 32.35 22.07 1.65
C SER A 32 31.95 23.01 2.79
N LEU A 33 30.64 23.20 2.99
CA LEU A 33 30.11 24.07 4.04
C LEU A 33 30.53 23.60 5.45
N ALA A 34 30.55 22.28 5.68
CA ALA A 34 30.96 21.70 6.96
C ALA A 34 32.50 21.77 7.19
N ALA A 35 33.29 21.78 6.11
CA ALA A 35 34.74 21.84 6.15
C ALA A 35 35.27 23.26 6.39
N LEU A 36 34.45 24.30 6.26
CA LEU A 36 34.86 25.68 6.45
C LEU A 36 35.40 25.96 7.87
N PRO A 37 36.41 26.84 7.99
CA PRO A 37 36.98 27.20 9.28
C PRO A 37 35.98 27.96 10.16
N LYS A 38 35.91 27.59 11.45
CA LYS A 38 35.07 28.29 12.44
C LYS A 38 35.68 29.62 12.93
N SER A 39 37.00 29.77 12.81
CA SER A 39 37.76 30.98 13.13
C SER A 39 38.87 31.13 12.10
N TYR A 40 39.08 32.35 11.61
CA TYR A 40 40.00 32.65 10.51
C TYR A 40 40.45 34.11 10.57
N ASP A 41 41.62 34.38 9.99
CA ASP A 41 42.18 35.73 9.92
C ASP A 41 41.48 36.59 8.84
N PRO A 42 41.51 37.93 8.97
CA PRO A 42 40.90 38.84 7.99
C PRO A 42 41.42 38.67 6.55
N GLU A 43 42.64 38.15 6.37
CA GLU A 43 43.24 37.93 5.05
C GLU A 43 42.48 36.91 4.19
N ILE A 44 41.84 35.92 4.82
CA ILE A 44 41.15 34.82 4.13
C ILE A 44 39.63 34.93 4.23
N GLU A 45 39.13 35.89 5.01
CA GLU A 45 37.71 36.15 5.26
C GLU A 45 36.91 36.25 3.95
N SER A 46 37.43 36.96 2.95
CA SER A 46 36.77 37.12 1.65
C SER A 46 36.47 35.78 0.97
N ARG A 47 37.46 34.88 0.94
CA ARG A 47 37.34 33.55 0.33
C ARG A 47 36.44 32.64 1.15
N VAL A 48 36.51 32.71 2.48
CA VAL A 48 35.61 31.94 3.35
C VAL A 48 34.15 32.31 3.12
N LEU A 49 33.85 33.62 3.07
CA LEU A 49 32.48 34.10 2.84
C LEU A 49 31.96 33.72 1.45
N LEU A 50 32.81 33.82 0.41
CA LEU A 50 32.45 33.41 -0.96
C LEU A 50 32.15 31.92 -1.06
N VAL A 51 32.99 31.06 -0.46
CA VAL A 51 32.78 29.61 -0.45
C VAL A 51 31.54 29.25 0.34
N ARG A 52 31.29 29.91 1.48
CA ARG A 52 30.06 29.73 2.26
C ARG A 52 28.82 30.08 1.45
N ALA A 53 28.81 31.25 0.83
CA ALA A 53 27.66 31.71 0.05
C ALA A 53 27.40 30.80 -1.17
N SER A 54 28.45 30.40 -1.87
CA SER A 54 28.37 29.49 -3.02
C SER A 54 27.89 28.09 -2.60
N SER A 55 28.42 27.54 -1.51
CA SER A 55 27.99 26.24 -0.97
C SER A 55 26.51 26.28 -0.57
N LEU A 56 26.06 27.34 0.12
CA LEU A 56 24.64 27.49 0.47
C LEU A 56 23.73 27.63 -0.76
N THR A 57 24.22 28.29 -1.82
CA THR A 57 23.52 28.37 -3.11
C THR A 57 23.38 27.00 -3.75
N GLU A 58 24.45 26.22 -3.86
CA GLU A 58 24.40 24.88 -4.47
C GLU A 58 23.55 23.88 -3.66
N ILE A 59 23.53 23.99 -2.32
CA ILE A 59 22.62 23.18 -1.48
C ILE A 59 21.15 23.55 -1.71
N GLY A 60 20.86 24.75 -2.24
CA GLY A 60 19.50 25.28 -2.36
C GLY A 60 18.95 25.87 -1.06
N ARG A 61 19.81 26.22 -0.09
CA ARG A 61 19.43 26.94 1.13
C ARG A 61 19.27 28.43 0.83
N TRP A 62 18.33 28.76 -0.06
CA TRP A 62 18.22 30.07 -0.70
C TRP A 62 18.20 31.26 0.26
N LYS A 63 17.46 31.17 1.37
CA LYS A 63 17.36 32.29 2.34
C LYS A 63 18.69 32.59 3.04
N GLU A 64 19.43 31.54 3.39
CA GLU A 64 20.73 31.66 4.02
C GLU A 64 21.80 32.10 3.01
N ALA A 65 21.73 31.56 1.79
CA ALA A 65 22.57 31.98 0.68
C ALA A 65 22.39 33.47 0.38
N ALA A 66 21.15 33.98 0.32
CA ALA A 66 20.87 35.39 0.08
C ALA A 66 21.48 36.29 1.16
N THR A 67 21.38 35.87 2.43
CA THR A 67 22.01 36.58 3.55
C THR A 67 23.54 36.57 3.42
N ALA A 68 24.12 35.42 3.10
CA ALA A 68 25.57 35.29 2.91
C ALA A 68 26.07 36.15 1.74
N TRP A 69 25.38 36.17 0.60
CA TRP A 69 25.75 37.01 -0.54
C TRP A 69 25.62 38.51 -0.24
N LYS A 70 24.60 38.93 0.53
CA LYS A 70 24.46 40.32 1.01
C LYS A 70 25.61 40.70 1.95
N GLU A 71 26.08 39.78 2.79
CA GLU A 71 27.25 39.99 3.66
C GLU A 71 28.54 40.16 2.85
N VAL A 72 28.77 39.32 1.83
CA VAL A 72 29.92 39.48 0.92
C VAL A 72 29.87 40.85 0.23
N LYS A 73 28.68 41.27 -0.24
CA LYS A 73 28.49 42.55 -0.92
C LYS A 73 28.75 43.76 0.00
N SER A 74 28.34 43.70 1.27
CA SER A 74 28.50 44.84 2.20
C SER A 74 29.95 45.07 2.63
N LYS A 75 30.81 44.05 2.60
CA LYS A 75 32.22 44.12 3.00
C LYS A 75 33.15 44.70 1.94
N ASN A 76 32.64 45.04 0.75
CA ASN A 76 33.36 45.72 -0.34
C ASN A 76 34.75 45.12 -0.62
N LEU A 77 34.79 43.79 -0.70
CA LEU A 77 36.01 42.98 -0.74
C LEU A 77 36.80 43.19 -2.06
N PRO A 78 38.15 43.13 -2.04
CA PRO A 78 39.01 43.33 -3.22
C PRO A 78 38.81 42.25 -4.31
N ASN A 79 39.42 42.47 -5.49
CA ASN A 79 39.53 41.49 -6.59
C ASN A 79 38.22 41.06 -7.27
N GLY A 80 37.21 41.94 -7.36
CA GLY A 80 35.97 41.64 -8.10
C GLY A 80 34.97 40.78 -7.32
N ALA A 81 35.25 40.46 -6.05
CA ALA A 81 34.34 39.74 -5.15
C ALA A 81 32.97 40.43 -5.00
N GLY A 82 32.91 41.77 -5.09
CA GLY A 82 31.65 42.51 -5.10
C GLY A 82 30.75 42.17 -6.29
N VAL A 83 31.31 42.05 -7.50
CA VAL A 83 30.54 41.70 -8.71
C VAL A 83 30.09 40.24 -8.66
N GLN A 84 30.97 39.34 -8.20
CA GLN A 84 30.62 37.94 -7.96
C GLN A 84 29.49 37.82 -6.93
N ALA A 85 29.51 38.63 -5.87
CA ALA A 85 28.44 38.66 -4.87
C ALA A 85 27.11 39.15 -5.43
N GLN A 86 27.12 40.15 -6.32
CA GLN A 86 25.92 40.63 -6.99
C GLN A 86 25.31 39.56 -7.91
N LEU A 87 26.15 38.87 -8.69
CA LEU A 87 25.69 37.76 -9.55
C LEU A 87 25.16 36.58 -8.73
N GLY A 88 25.86 36.20 -7.66
CA GLY A 88 25.41 35.16 -6.73
C GLY A 88 24.09 35.53 -6.05
N LEU A 89 23.95 36.77 -5.57
CA LEU A 89 22.72 37.29 -5.00
C LEU A 89 21.57 37.28 -6.01
N ALA A 90 21.79 37.78 -7.23
CA ALA A 90 20.79 37.77 -8.28
C ALA A 90 20.34 36.34 -8.62
N THR A 91 21.26 35.39 -8.69
CA THR A 91 20.96 33.96 -8.92
C THR A 91 20.09 33.39 -7.80
N VAL A 92 20.38 33.71 -6.54
CA VAL A 92 19.58 33.24 -5.40
C VAL A 92 18.18 33.88 -5.40
N LEU A 93 18.09 35.19 -5.66
CA LEU A 93 16.81 35.90 -5.76
C LEU A 93 15.93 35.32 -6.87
N LEU A 94 16.52 34.95 -8.02
CA LEU A 94 15.81 34.25 -9.09
C LEU A 94 15.20 32.93 -8.62
N ASN A 95 15.97 32.11 -7.89
CA ASN A 95 15.47 30.83 -7.35
C ASN A 95 14.44 31.00 -6.22
N GLN A 96 14.36 32.18 -5.61
CA GLN A 96 13.32 32.56 -4.64
C GLN A 96 12.06 33.14 -5.31
N ASN A 97 12.05 33.26 -6.64
CA ASN A 97 11.03 33.96 -7.42
C ASN A 97 10.95 35.48 -7.12
N GLU A 98 12.01 36.07 -6.56
CA GLU A 98 12.10 37.51 -6.29
C GLU A 98 12.64 38.28 -7.52
N TYR A 99 11.93 38.15 -8.66
CA TYR A 99 12.42 38.61 -9.97
C TYR A 99 12.73 40.12 -10.02
N ALA A 100 11.87 40.95 -9.45
CA ALA A 100 12.07 42.40 -9.45
C ALA A 100 13.34 42.83 -8.70
N ALA A 101 13.70 42.14 -7.62
CA ALA A 101 14.93 42.39 -6.89
C ALA A 101 16.16 41.92 -7.68
N ALA A 102 16.08 40.73 -8.30
CA ALA A 102 17.13 40.22 -9.17
C ALA A 102 17.41 41.16 -10.36
N ILE A 103 16.35 41.68 -11.00
CA ILE A 103 16.45 42.60 -12.14
C ILE A 103 17.20 43.89 -11.76
N ARG A 104 16.94 44.44 -10.57
CA ARG A 104 17.66 45.64 -10.09
C ARG A 104 19.15 45.36 -9.94
N GLU A 105 19.49 44.28 -9.23
CA GLU A 105 20.89 43.87 -9.03
C GLU A 105 21.63 43.65 -10.36
N LEU A 106 20.96 43.04 -11.35
CA LEU A 106 21.56 42.77 -12.66
C LEU A 106 21.71 44.03 -13.52
N ARG A 107 20.75 44.95 -13.47
CA ARG A 107 20.85 46.25 -14.18
C ARG A 107 22.00 47.10 -13.62
N ASP A 108 22.21 47.06 -12.31
CA ASP A 108 23.33 47.77 -11.66
C ASP A 108 24.68 47.25 -12.16
N ILE A 109 24.83 45.94 -12.37
CA ILE A 109 26.05 45.33 -12.94
C ILE A 109 26.24 45.78 -14.40
N ILE A 110 25.17 45.76 -15.20
CA ILE A 110 25.21 46.11 -16.63
C ILE A 110 25.63 47.57 -16.84
N GLN A 111 25.20 48.48 -15.96
CA GLN A 111 25.51 49.91 -16.06
C GLN A 111 26.97 50.27 -15.71
N GLN A 112 27.73 49.37 -15.06
CA GLN A 112 29.13 49.61 -14.72
C GLN A 112 30.03 49.48 -15.96
N PRO A 113 30.70 50.57 -16.40
CA PRO A 113 31.51 50.54 -17.62
C PRO A 113 32.67 49.54 -17.53
N LYS A 114 32.90 48.76 -18.59
CA LYS A 114 34.00 47.77 -18.70
C LYS A 114 33.97 46.66 -17.64
N ASN A 115 32.81 46.38 -17.02
CA ASN A 115 32.69 45.25 -16.11
C ASN A 115 32.69 43.92 -16.92
N PRO A 116 33.63 43.00 -16.68
CA PRO A 116 33.74 41.76 -17.45
C PRO A 116 32.53 40.82 -17.27
N ALA A 117 31.68 41.06 -16.28
CA ALA A 117 30.50 40.25 -15.99
C ALA A 117 29.21 40.79 -16.64
N GLN A 118 29.28 41.85 -17.45
CA GLN A 118 28.12 42.46 -18.12
C GLN A 118 27.31 41.44 -18.91
N ASP A 119 27.96 40.61 -19.71
CA ASP A 119 27.28 39.64 -20.57
C ASP A 119 26.63 38.50 -19.77
N SER A 120 27.29 38.01 -18.72
CA SER A 120 26.69 37.07 -17.76
C SER A 120 25.49 37.68 -17.03
N ALA A 121 25.57 38.96 -16.67
CA ALA A 121 24.45 39.68 -16.06
C ALA A 121 23.28 39.88 -17.05
N ARG A 122 23.57 40.12 -18.35
CA ARG A 122 22.53 40.18 -19.40
C ARG A 122 21.79 38.84 -19.52
N LEU A 123 22.51 37.71 -19.54
CA LEU A 123 21.87 36.38 -19.63
C LEU A 123 20.99 36.07 -18.41
N LEU A 124 21.47 36.36 -17.19
CA LEU A 124 20.65 36.24 -15.99
C LEU A 124 19.46 37.20 -15.99
N LEU A 125 19.62 38.40 -16.55
CA LEU A 125 18.54 39.38 -16.68
C LEU A 125 17.47 38.88 -17.65
N VAL A 126 17.86 38.28 -18.77
CA VAL A 126 16.94 37.64 -19.71
C VAL A 126 16.15 36.55 -19.00
N LYS A 127 16.80 35.67 -18.22
CA LYS A 127 16.12 34.66 -17.40
C LYS A 127 15.13 35.29 -16.41
N ALA A 128 15.50 36.39 -15.75
CA ALA A 128 14.63 37.11 -14.82
C ALA A 128 13.37 37.68 -15.53
N LEU A 129 13.58 38.36 -16.65
CA LEU A 129 12.52 39.01 -17.42
C LEU A 129 11.55 37.99 -18.01
N ILE A 130 12.05 36.85 -18.50
CA ILE A 130 11.22 35.75 -19.00
C ILE A 130 10.30 35.22 -17.89
N ASN A 131 10.83 34.98 -16.68
CA ASN A 131 10.02 34.49 -15.56
C ASN A 131 9.04 35.56 -15.02
N GLU A 132 9.32 36.85 -15.22
CA GLU A 132 8.39 37.95 -14.93
C GLU A 132 7.35 38.18 -16.06
N GLY A 133 7.43 37.41 -17.16
CA GLY A 133 6.54 37.53 -18.32
C GLY A 133 6.90 38.66 -19.31
N LYS A 134 8.02 39.37 -19.09
CA LYS A 134 8.47 40.51 -19.90
C LYS A 134 9.33 40.05 -21.10
N THR A 135 8.70 39.31 -22.01
CA THR A 135 9.40 38.69 -23.16
C THR A 135 9.97 39.71 -24.15
N ASP A 136 9.33 40.86 -24.34
CA ASP A 136 9.82 41.92 -25.24
C ASP A 136 11.07 42.63 -24.69
N GLU A 137 11.10 42.88 -23.38
CA GLU A 137 12.31 43.39 -22.72
C GLU A 137 13.44 42.36 -22.78
N ALA A 138 13.14 41.07 -22.60
CA ALA A 138 14.11 39.99 -22.70
C ALA A 138 14.75 39.93 -24.10
N ASP A 139 13.95 40.02 -25.16
CA ASP A 139 14.43 40.10 -26.54
C ASP A 139 15.33 41.33 -26.77
N SER A 140 14.93 42.47 -26.21
CA SER A 140 15.72 43.71 -26.31
C SER A 140 17.09 43.57 -25.65
N VAL A 141 17.18 42.86 -24.52
CA VAL A 141 18.45 42.57 -23.84
C VAL A 141 19.28 41.56 -24.64
N LEU A 142 18.65 40.55 -25.25
CA LEU A 142 19.33 39.56 -26.09
C LEU A 142 20.00 40.19 -27.31
N LEU A 143 19.41 41.23 -27.91
CA LEU A 143 20.01 41.98 -29.02
C LEU A 143 21.29 42.72 -28.65
N GLN A 144 21.56 42.91 -27.36
CA GLN A 144 22.77 43.57 -26.87
C GLN A 144 23.93 42.59 -26.66
N ILE A 145 23.71 41.28 -26.85
CA ILE A 145 24.76 40.26 -26.92
C ILE A 145 25.15 40.14 -28.39
N THR A 146 26.38 40.56 -28.73
CA THR A 146 26.85 40.70 -30.11
C THR A 146 27.88 39.63 -30.47
N ASP A 147 28.37 39.64 -31.71
CA ASP A 147 29.44 38.75 -32.16
C ASP A 147 30.78 39.00 -31.43
N GLU A 148 30.92 40.11 -30.71
CA GLU A 148 32.07 40.42 -29.85
C GLU A 148 32.01 39.71 -28.48
N SER A 149 30.82 39.25 -28.06
CA SER A 149 30.66 38.50 -26.80
C SER A 149 31.32 37.12 -26.88
N PRO A 150 31.71 36.50 -25.76
CA PRO A 150 32.30 35.16 -25.77
C PRO A 150 31.37 34.11 -26.39
N VAL A 151 31.92 33.15 -27.15
CA VAL A 151 31.14 32.09 -27.83
C VAL A 151 30.16 31.35 -26.90
N PRO A 152 30.51 30.97 -25.64
CA PRO A 152 29.55 30.34 -24.74
C PRO A 152 28.35 31.24 -24.40
N VAL A 153 28.58 32.56 -24.25
CA VAL A 153 27.52 33.56 -24.00
C VAL A 153 26.62 33.66 -25.22
N GLN A 154 27.18 33.68 -26.43
CA GLN A 154 26.40 33.73 -27.67
C GLN A 154 25.50 32.49 -27.82
N ALA A 155 26.03 31.30 -27.53
CA ALA A 155 25.25 30.06 -27.57
C ALA A 155 24.10 30.08 -26.54
N GLU A 156 24.36 30.55 -25.32
CA GLU A 156 23.32 30.66 -24.29
C GLU A 156 22.27 31.74 -24.65
N ALA A 157 22.69 32.86 -25.24
CA ALA A 157 21.77 33.88 -25.74
C ALA A 157 20.84 33.32 -26.83
N LYS A 158 21.36 32.51 -27.76
CA LYS A 158 20.55 31.81 -28.78
C LYS A 158 19.55 30.85 -28.14
N TYR A 159 19.96 30.13 -27.09
CA TYR A 159 19.06 29.26 -26.32
C TYR A 159 17.91 30.06 -25.69
N TRP A 160 18.21 31.17 -25.01
CA TRP A 160 17.17 32.00 -24.40
C TRP A 160 16.27 32.68 -25.44
N LYS A 161 16.80 33.07 -26.60
CA LYS A 161 15.99 33.56 -27.73
C LYS A 161 15.01 32.49 -28.21
N ALA A 162 15.46 31.26 -28.34
CA ALA A 162 14.60 30.12 -28.70
C ALA A 162 13.50 29.89 -27.64
N ARG A 163 13.82 30.02 -26.34
CA ARG A 163 12.84 29.97 -25.25
C ARG A 163 11.81 31.10 -25.32
N VAL A 164 12.21 32.32 -25.67
CA VAL A 164 11.27 33.45 -25.90
C VAL A 164 10.32 33.14 -27.06
N LEU A 165 10.83 32.56 -28.15
CA LEU A 165 9.99 32.14 -29.28
C LEU A 165 8.99 31.06 -28.89
N LEU A 166 9.38 30.09 -28.05
CA LEU A 166 8.45 29.09 -27.51
C LEU A 166 7.30 29.73 -26.72
N LEU A 167 7.60 30.72 -25.87
CA LEU A 167 6.58 31.44 -25.10
C LEU A 167 5.62 32.25 -26.00
N ARG A 168 6.04 32.57 -27.22
CA ARG A 168 5.22 33.20 -28.25
C ARG A 168 4.59 32.19 -29.22
N GLU A 169 4.63 30.89 -28.88
CA GLU A 169 4.07 29.78 -29.67
C GLU A 169 4.71 29.60 -31.06
N LYS A 170 5.89 30.20 -31.29
CA LYS A 170 6.64 30.10 -32.54
C LYS A 170 7.54 28.86 -32.56
N ASN A 171 6.92 27.69 -32.49
CA ASN A 171 7.60 26.41 -32.26
C ASN A 171 8.63 26.05 -33.36
N GLU A 172 8.35 26.31 -34.63
CA GLU A 172 9.27 26.03 -35.73
C GLU A 172 10.53 26.90 -35.68
N GLU A 173 10.36 28.21 -35.47
CA GLU A 173 11.47 29.16 -35.35
C GLU A 173 12.32 28.83 -34.11
N ALA A 174 11.66 28.52 -32.99
CA ALA A 174 12.33 28.12 -31.76
C ALA A 174 13.15 26.84 -31.94
N ARG A 175 12.58 25.81 -32.57
CA ARG A 175 13.25 24.54 -32.82
C ARG A 175 14.50 24.72 -33.67
N SER A 176 14.42 25.51 -34.74
CA SER A 176 15.58 25.82 -35.59
C SER A 176 16.69 26.53 -34.82
N LEU A 177 16.34 27.41 -33.87
CA LEU A 177 17.35 28.02 -33.00
C LEU A 177 17.95 27.02 -32.00
N PHE A 178 17.17 26.10 -31.44
CA PHE A 178 17.73 25.05 -30.58
C PHE A 178 18.68 24.12 -31.33
N GLU A 179 18.41 23.79 -32.60
CA GLU A 179 19.34 23.01 -33.44
C GLU A 179 20.67 23.74 -33.62
N LYS A 180 20.64 25.06 -33.86
CA LYS A 180 21.87 25.88 -33.91
C LYS A 180 22.63 25.87 -32.58
N VAL A 181 21.92 25.92 -31.44
CA VAL A 181 22.54 25.81 -30.11
C VAL A 181 23.23 24.45 -29.95
N VAL A 182 22.64 23.37 -30.46
CA VAL A 182 23.27 22.03 -30.45
C VAL A 182 24.55 22.00 -31.29
N ASP A 183 24.52 22.62 -32.47
CA ASP A 183 25.65 22.61 -33.41
C ASP A 183 26.83 23.49 -32.96
N GLU A 184 26.53 24.64 -32.37
CA GLU A 184 27.52 25.64 -31.97
C GLU A 184 27.96 25.49 -30.50
N GLY A 185 27.06 25.00 -29.64
CA GLY A 185 27.25 24.85 -28.20
C GLY A 185 28.10 23.66 -27.78
N LYS A 186 28.94 23.12 -28.66
CA LYS A 186 29.73 21.88 -28.44
C LYS A 186 30.59 21.90 -27.17
N ASN A 187 30.95 23.08 -26.68
CA ASN A 187 31.74 23.27 -25.46
C ASN A 187 30.91 23.32 -24.17
N SER A 188 29.57 23.27 -24.24
CA SER A 188 28.66 23.29 -23.09
C SER A 188 27.69 22.11 -23.13
N ARG A 189 28.09 21.02 -22.47
CA ARG A 189 27.32 19.77 -22.33
C ARG A 189 25.87 20.00 -21.88
N ASP A 190 25.71 20.76 -20.81
CA ASP A 190 24.41 21.04 -20.19
C ASP A 190 23.51 21.94 -21.04
N LEU A 191 24.08 22.92 -21.75
CA LEU A 191 23.31 23.78 -22.64
C LEU A 191 22.80 22.98 -23.85
N VAL A 192 23.64 22.10 -24.40
CA VAL A 192 23.25 21.20 -25.50
C VAL A 192 22.19 20.20 -25.03
N ALA A 193 22.30 19.66 -23.83
CA ALA A 193 21.29 18.77 -23.25
C ALA A 193 19.94 19.48 -23.10
N GLN A 194 19.92 20.71 -22.56
CA GLN A 194 18.71 21.52 -22.45
C GLN A 194 18.09 21.87 -23.82
N ALA A 195 18.92 22.18 -24.82
CA ALA A 195 18.43 22.41 -26.18
C ALA A 195 17.78 21.15 -26.77
N TRP A 196 18.39 19.98 -26.61
CA TRP A 196 17.79 18.70 -27.01
C TRP A 196 16.49 18.38 -26.27
N MET A 197 16.40 18.67 -24.97
CA MET A 197 15.15 18.54 -24.23
C MET A 197 14.06 19.45 -24.80
N ALA A 198 14.39 20.71 -25.11
CA ALA A 198 13.44 21.64 -25.70
C ALA A 198 12.97 21.16 -27.10
N ILE A 199 13.89 20.65 -27.94
CA ILE A 199 13.54 20.03 -29.23
C ILE A 199 12.58 18.86 -29.02
N GLY A 200 12.87 17.97 -28.06
CA GLY A 200 12.02 16.82 -27.76
C GLY A 200 10.63 17.23 -27.28
N GLN A 201 10.52 18.27 -26.45
CA GLN A 201 9.24 18.82 -26.02
C GLN A 201 8.42 19.38 -27.19
N ILE A 202 9.07 20.07 -28.14
CA ILE A 202 8.42 20.56 -29.37
C ILE A 202 7.95 19.38 -30.24
N ASP A 203 8.81 18.39 -30.48
CA ASP A 203 8.47 17.24 -31.34
C ASP A 203 7.36 16.37 -30.71
N ARG A 204 7.29 16.29 -29.38
CA ARG A 204 6.16 15.69 -28.67
C ARG A 204 4.86 16.48 -28.91
N GLY A 205 4.91 17.81 -28.86
CA GLY A 205 3.76 18.68 -29.15
C GLY A 205 3.29 18.59 -30.60
N ARG A 206 4.15 18.15 -31.52
CA ARG A 206 3.82 17.84 -32.93
C ARG A 206 3.28 16.43 -33.14
N GLU A 207 2.99 15.69 -32.07
CA GLU A 207 2.56 14.29 -32.13
C GLU A 207 3.59 13.37 -32.81
N LYS A 208 4.89 13.70 -32.68
CA LYS A 208 6.01 12.87 -33.15
C LYS A 208 6.77 12.27 -31.97
N PRO A 209 6.19 11.28 -31.25
CA PRO A 209 6.77 10.80 -30.00
C PRO A 209 8.07 10.00 -30.19
N ALA A 210 8.32 9.43 -31.37
CA ALA A 210 9.59 8.78 -31.70
C ALA A 210 10.74 9.80 -31.87
N ASP A 211 10.48 10.91 -32.57
CA ASP A 211 11.44 12.02 -32.71
C ASP A 211 11.72 12.66 -31.34
N ALA A 212 10.68 12.82 -30.52
CA ALA A 212 10.80 13.29 -29.14
C ALA A 212 11.68 12.36 -28.30
N ALA A 213 11.43 11.04 -28.34
CA ALA A 213 12.25 10.06 -27.62
C ALA A 213 13.73 10.12 -28.06
N SER A 214 14.00 10.23 -29.36
CA SER A 214 15.36 10.39 -29.87
C SER A 214 16.03 11.68 -29.40
N ALA A 215 15.29 12.80 -29.35
CA ALA A 215 15.81 14.06 -28.82
C ALA A 215 16.12 13.96 -27.32
N PHE A 216 15.27 13.33 -26.52
CA PHE A 216 15.54 13.11 -25.09
C PHE A 216 16.70 12.14 -24.84
N GLU A 217 16.89 11.14 -25.69
CA GLU A 217 18.09 10.30 -25.67
C GLU A 217 19.36 11.13 -25.94
N LYS A 218 19.33 12.02 -26.93
CA LYS A 218 20.48 12.92 -27.14
C LYS A 218 20.69 13.89 -25.98
N ALA A 219 19.63 14.29 -25.30
CA ALA A 219 19.74 15.12 -24.10
C ALA A 219 20.42 14.37 -22.95
N LEU A 220 20.02 13.13 -22.68
CA LEU A 220 20.60 12.34 -21.59
C LEU A 220 22.09 12.07 -21.82
N ASP A 221 22.49 11.80 -23.07
CA ASP A 221 23.90 11.54 -23.42
C ASP A 221 24.80 12.76 -23.25
N ARG A 222 24.22 13.96 -23.33
CA ARG A 222 24.97 15.22 -23.30
C ARG A 222 24.97 15.87 -21.94
N ALA A 223 24.02 15.55 -21.07
CA ALA A 223 23.94 16.12 -19.73
C ALA A 223 25.26 15.88 -18.97
N GLY A 224 25.79 16.93 -18.36
CA GLY A 224 26.98 16.88 -17.51
C GLY A 224 26.63 16.88 -16.03
N THR A 225 25.53 17.53 -15.65
CA THR A 225 25.05 17.61 -14.27
C THR A 225 23.96 16.58 -13.95
N PRO A 226 23.93 16.00 -12.73
CA PRO A 226 22.90 15.06 -12.32
C PRO A 226 21.47 15.60 -12.45
N GLU A 227 21.26 16.90 -12.19
CA GLU A 227 19.94 17.54 -12.25
C GLU A 227 19.38 17.54 -13.67
N ILE A 228 20.19 17.94 -14.66
CA ILE A 228 19.81 17.96 -16.07
C ILE A 228 19.68 16.54 -16.60
N TYR A 229 20.58 15.65 -16.20
CA TYR A 229 20.50 14.23 -16.56
C TYR A 229 19.19 13.61 -16.09
N LEU A 230 18.82 13.76 -14.81
CA LEU A 230 17.57 13.22 -14.29
C LEU A 230 16.34 13.84 -14.94
N ALA A 231 16.39 15.13 -15.31
CA ALA A 231 15.32 15.76 -16.07
C ALA A 231 15.16 15.15 -17.47
N ALA A 232 16.26 14.92 -18.19
CA ALA A 232 16.25 14.24 -19.49
C ALA A 232 15.76 12.79 -19.38
N VAL A 233 16.19 12.05 -18.35
CA VAL A 233 15.75 10.67 -18.08
C VAL A 233 14.24 10.57 -17.90
N ARG A 234 13.63 11.48 -17.13
CA ARG A 234 12.17 11.50 -16.94
C ARG A 234 11.43 11.67 -18.27
N GLU A 235 11.87 12.61 -19.10
CA GLU A 235 11.26 12.88 -20.40
C GLU A 235 11.48 11.73 -21.39
N TYR A 236 12.67 11.11 -21.35
CA TYR A 236 13.01 9.94 -22.16
C TYR A 236 12.13 8.74 -21.81
N LEU A 237 12.02 8.39 -20.53
CA LEU A 237 11.19 7.27 -20.07
C LEU A 237 9.71 7.50 -20.35
N ALA A 238 9.21 8.72 -20.15
CA ALA A 238 7.84 9.08 -20.49
C ALA A 238 7.55 8.89 -21.99
N SER A 239 8.47 9.33 -22.85
CA SER A 239 8.33 9.19 -24.30
C SER A 239 8.45 7.73 -24.74
N ALA A 240 9.38 6.97 -24.16
CA ALA A 240 9.53 5.53 -24.41
C ALA A 240 8.29 4.73 -24.01
N LYS A 241 7.63 5.09 -22.90
CA LYS A 241 6.36 4.49 -22.47
C LYS A 241 5.25 4.80 -23.49
N ALA A 242 5.17 6.03 -23.98
CA ALA A 242 4.17 6.44 -24.97
C ALA A 242 4.28 5.67 -26.29
N ILE A 243 5.49 5.31 -26.72
CA ILE A 243 5.74 4.54 -27.95
C ILE A 243 5.96 3.04 -27.72
N GLN A 244 5.72 2.54 -26.49
CA GLN A 244 5.90 1.14 -26.10
C GLN A 244 7.33 0.59 -26.30
N SER A 245 8.34 1.46 -26.24
CA SER A 245 9.77 1.11 -26.41
C SER A 245 10.53 1.05 -25.09
N LEU A 246 9.85 0.90 -23.95
CA LEU A 246 10.47 0.91 -22.63
C LEU A 246 11.64 -0.09 -22.49
N PRO A 247 11.57 -1.34 -23.00
CA PRO A 247 12.70 -2.27 -22.90
C PRO A 247 13.98 -1.78 -23.59
N ALA A 248 13.87 -1.12 -24.75
CA ALA A 248 15.01 -0.55 -25.45
C ALA A 248 15.58 0.66 -24.67
N ALA A 249 14.69 1.51 -24.15
CA ALA A 249 15.07 2.64 -23.31
C ALA A 249 15.76 2.19 -22.01
N SER A 250 15.33 1.08 -21.40
CA SER A 250 15.97 0.48 -20.23
C SER A 250 17.44 0.14 -20.51
N LEU A 251 17.73 -0.50 -21.64
CA LEU A 251 19.09 -0.87 -22.03
C LEU A 251 19.97 0.38 -22.23
N ARG A 252 19.48 1.33 -23.03
CA ARG A 252 20.20 2.58 -23.30
C ARG A 252 20.50 3.35 -22.04
N LEU A 253 19.53 3.43 -21.12
CA LEU A 253 19.67 4.17 -19.87
C LEU A 253 20.69 3.50 -18.92
N ARG A 254 20.70 2.16 -18.83
CA ARG A 254 21.72 1.44 -18.05
C ARG A 254 23.12 1.71 -18.57
N ASP A 255 23.31 1.69 -19.89
CA ASP A 255 24.60 1.98 -20.51
C ASP A 255 25.02 3.44 -20.26
N SER A 256 24.08 4.39 -20.39
CA SER A 256 24.34 5.80 -20.09
C SER A 256 24.75 6.03 -18.64
N VAL A 257 24.06 5.40 -17.66
CA VAL A 257 24.44 5.52 -16.24
C VAL A 257 25.85 4.95 -16.05
N ARG A 258 26.19 3.83 -16.68
CA ARG A 258 27.55 3.27 -16.61
C ARG A 258 28.59 4.25 -17.14
N GLU A 259 28.35 4.83 -18.33
CA GLU A 259 29.24 5.81 -18.97
C GLU A 259 29.47 7.06 -18.12
N HIS A 260 28.42 7.57 -17.46
CA HIS A 260 28.54 8.74 -16.58
C HIS A 260 29.23 8.43 -15.23
N GLU A 261 29.27 7.16 -14.82
CA GLU A 261 29.81 6.71 -13.54
C GLU A 261 31.22 6.11 -13.64
N GLU A 262 31.78 5.93 -14.85
CA GLU A 262 33.12 5.36 -15.05
C GLU A 262 34.21 6.10 -14.26
N ASP A 263 34.08 7.42 -14.10
CA ASP A 263 35.01 8.29 -13.39
C ASP A 263 34.63 8.56 -11.92
N ASP A 264 33.48 8.09 -11.43
CA ASP A 264 32.86 8.56 -10.17
C ASP A 264 33.04 7.61 -8.96
N GLU A 265 34.00 6.68 -9.00
CA GLU A 265 34.32 5.75 -7.90
C GLU A 265 33.10 4.97 -7.33
N LYS A 266 32.06 4.71 -8.14
CA LYS A 266 30.79 4.07 -7.72
C LYS A 266 29.96 4.89 -6.70
N ARG A 267 30.15 6.21 -6.65
CA ARG A 267 29.36 7.11 -5.80
C ARG A 267 27.89 7.19 -6.24
N GLY A 268 27.62 6.93 -7.52
CA GLY A 268 26.26 6.76 -8.01
C GLY A 268 25.49 8.08 -8.13
N ARG A 269 26.15 9.19 -8.48
CA ARG A 269 25.47 10.49 -8.67
C ARG A 269 24.37 10.44 -9.73
N PHE A 270 24.55 9.64 -10.78
CA PHE A 270 23.59 9.43 -11.87
C PHE A 270 22.71 8.19 -11.65
N SER A 271 23.04 7.34 -10.68
CA SER A 271 22.25 6.14 -10.34
C SER A 271 20.79 6.37 -9.93
N PRO A 272 20.32 7.55 -9.44
CA PRO A 272 18.88 7.79 -9.25
C PRO A 272 18.06 7.63 -10.55
N ALA A 273 18.71 7.69 -11.73
CA ALA A 273 18.06 7.35 -12.99
C ALA A 273 17.61 5.88 -13.07
N LEU A 274 18.37 4.95 -12.47
CA LEU A 274 17.99 3.53 -12.40
C LEU A 274 16.78 3.32 -11.49
N LEU A 275 16.61 4.15 -10.45
CA LEU A 275 15.40 4.15 -9.61
C LEU A 275 14.18 4.62 -10.41
N LEU A 276 14.31 5.69 -11.20
CA LEU A 276 13.25 6.16 -12.10
C LEU A 276 12.88 5.11 -13.16
N LEU A 277 13.88 4.41 -13.68
CA LEU A 277 13.69 3.30 -14.60
C LEU A 277 12.88 2.18 -13.95
N ALA A 278 13.32 1.71 -12.78
CA ALA A 278 12.66 0.63 -12.05
C ALA A 278 11.20 0.99 -11.72
N SER A 279 10.95 2.21 -11.25
CA SER A 279 9.60 2.73 -11.01
C SER A 279 8.75 2.70 -12.28
N SER A 280 9.30 3.18 -13.41
CA SER A 280 8.60 3.17 -14.71
C SER A 280 8.29 1.75 -15.21
N THR A 281 9.20 0.79 -14.97
CA THR A 281 8.99 -0.62 -15.33
C THR A 281 7.97 -1.32 -14.44
N LEU A 282 7.93 -0.97 -13.15
CA LEU A 282 6.95 -1.48 -12.20
C LEU A 282 5.54 -0.98 -12.56
N ASP A 283 5.41 0.31 -12.90
CA ASP A 283 4.16 0.91 -13.41
C ASP A 283 3.69 0.27 -14.73
N ALA A 284 4.61 -0.29 -15.51
CA ALA A 284 4.30 -1.05 -16.73
C ALA A 284 3.90 -2.51 -16.43
N GLY A 285 3.84 -2.91 -15.15
CA GLY A 285 3.48 -4.26 -14.70
C GLY A 285 4.63 -5.28 -14.74
N ASN A 286 5.86 -4.84 -15.03
CA ASN A 286 7.02 -5.73 -15.10
C ASN A 286 7.87 -5.64 -13.82
N ALA A 287 7.35 -6.24 -12.74
CA ALA A 287 8.03 -6.22 -11.44
C ALA A 287 9.37 -6.98 -11.44
N GLU A 288 9.51 -8.04 -12.24
CA GLU A 288 10.75 -8.82 -12.32
C GLU A 288 11.91 -7.98 -12.88
N ALA A 289 11.67 -7.26 -13.98
CA ALA A 289 12.65 -6.33 -14.54
C ALA A 289 12.97 -5.19 -13.56
N ALA A 290 11.95 -4.63 -12.90
CA ALA A 290 12.13 -3.59 -11.89
C ALA A 290 13.02 -4.07 -10.74
N ILE A 291 12.79 -5.28 -10.21
CA ILE A 291 13.59 -5.88 -9.14
C ILE A 291 15.04 -6.06 -9.60
N ALA A 292 15.28 -6.52 -10.83
CA ALA A 292 16.63 -6.67 -11.37
C ALA A 292 17.37 -5.32 -11.49
N ASP A 293 16.67 -4.26 -11.91
CA ASP A 293 17.22 -2.91 -11.99
C ASP A 293 17.58 -2.34 -10.61
N LEU A 294 16.71 -2.57 -9.62
CA LEU A 294 16.94 -2.13 -8.25
C LEU A 294 18.11 -2.89 -7.60
N ASP A 295 18.18 -4.21 -7.79
CA ASP A 295 19.29 -5.03 -7.30
C ASP A 295 20.63 -4.60 -7.92
N ASN A 296 20.65 -4.26 -9.22
CA ASN A 296 21.83 -3.70 -9.86
C ASN A 296 22.22 -2.35 -9.27
N LEU A 297 21.27 -1.42 -9.07
CA LEU A 297 21.52 -0.14 -8.41
C LEU A 297 22.18 -0.36 -7.03
N ILE A 298 21.59 -1.21 -6.20
CA ILE A 298 22.04 -1.48 -4.83
C ILE A 298 23.46 -2.08 -4.81
N LYS A 299 23.77 -3.01 -5.72
CA LYS A 299 25.07 -3.71 -5.77
C LYS A 299 26.18 -2.88 -6.41
N SER A 300 25.85 -2.18 -7.50
CA SER A 300 26.83 -1.44 -8.29
C SER A 300 27.15 -0.07 -7.68
N TYR A 301 26.17 0.56 -7.00
CA TYR A 301 26.28 1.91 -6.43
C TYR A 301 25.85 1.94 -4.95
N PRO A 302 26.49 1.17 -4.05
CA PRO A 302 26.02 1.00 -2.67
C PRO A 302 26.06 2.29 -1.81
N LEU A 303 26.82 3.31 -2.25
CA LEU A 303 26.93 4.61 -1.59
C LEU A 303 25.94 5.66 -2.13
N SER A 304 25.15 5.32 -3.15
CA SER A 304 24.20 6.24 -3.74
C SER A 304 23.09 6.62 -2.74
N GLN A 305 22.68 7.89 -2.78
CA GLN A 305 21.55 8.40 -2.02
C GLN A 305 20.21 7.76 -2.45
N ALA A 306 20.14 7.17 -3.64
CA ALA A 306 18.96 6.46 -4.12
C ALA A 306 18.79 5.07 -3.49
N VAL A 307 19.81 4.51 -2.85
CA VAL A 307 19.77 3.12 -2.37
C VAL A 307 18.63 2.88 -1.36
N PRO A 308 18.41 3.71 -0.32
CA PRO A 308 17.32 3.47 0.62
C PRO A 308 15.93 3.42 -0.04
N GLU A 309 15.70 4.30 -1.02
CA GLU A 309 14.45 4.33 -1.78
C GLU A 309 14.34 3.14 -2.75
N ALA A 310 15.46 2.73 -3.36
CA ALA A 310 15.52 1.55 -4.21
C ALA A 310 15.20 0.26 -3.43
N GLU A 311 15.74 0.11 -2.21
CA GLU A 311 15.43 -1.03 -1.35
C GLU A 311 13.96 -1.08 -0.93
N LEU A 312 13.36 0.10 -0.67
CA LEU A 312 11.95 0.21 -0.35
C LEU A 312 11.07 -0.17 -1.55
N LEU A 313 11.38 0.36 -2.74
CA LEU A 313 10.64 0.04 -3.97
C LEU A 313 10.79 -1.44 -4.35
N MET A 314 11.96 -2.03 -4.13
CA MET A 314 12.21 -3.45 -4.37
C MET A 314 11.36 -4.31 -3.43
N ALA A 315 11.26 -3.94 -2.15
CA ALA A 315 10.37 -4.62 -1.22
C ALA A 315 8.90 -4.56 -1.66
N GLN A 316 8.43 -3.41 -2.14
CA GLN A 316 7.07 -3.27 -2.68
C GLN A 316 6.83 -4.16 -3.90
N ALA A 317 7.78 -4.19 -4.84
CA ALA A 317 7.72 -5.05 -6.02
C ALA A 317 7.70 -6.54 -5.64
N LEU A 318 8.50 -6.95 -4.65
CA LEU A 318 8.50 -8.32 -4.12
C LEU A 318 7.15 -8.70 -3.49
N ILE A 319 6.52 -7.78 -2.75
CA ILE A 319 5.17 -7.99 -2.18
C ILE A 319 4.13 -8.20 -3.28
N GLN A 320 4.18 -7.40 -4.36
CA GLN A 320 3.27 -7.55 -5.50
C GLN A 320 3.41 -8.92 -6.19
N GLN A 321 4.62 -9.48 -6.19
CA GLN A 321 4.92 -10.83 -6.71
C GLN A 321 4.61 -11.95 -5.71
N GLY A 322 4.09 -11.64 -4.52
CA GLY A 322 3.83 -12.62 -3.45
C GLY A 322 5.10 -13.18 -2.80
N GLN A 323 6.26 -12.57 -3.04
CA GLN A 323 7.55 -12.97 -2.48
C GLN A 323 7.78 -12.34 -1.09
N ASP A 324 6.82 -12.55 -0.19
CA ASP A 324 6.74 -11.89 1.13
C ASP A 324 7.99 -12.10 2.00
N SER A 325 8.62 -13.29 1.92
CA SER A 325 9.83 -13.62 2.69
C SER A 325 11.04 -12.77 2.27
N LEU A 326 11.23 -12.59 0.96
CA LEU A 326 12.29 -11.76 0.40
C LEU A 326 12.04 -10.28 0.71
N ALA A 327 10.81 -9.81 0.51
CA ALA A 327 10.42 -8.44 0.85
C ALA A 327 10.71 -8.11 2.33
N ARG A 328 10.37 -9.03 3.23
CA ARG A 328 10.62 -8.86 4.67
C ARG A 328 12.11 -8.74 5.00
N ASN A 329 12.95 -9.60 4.40
CA ASN A 329 14.39 -9.54 4.61
C ASN A 329 14.97 -8.23 4.06
N GLN A 330 14.48 -7.77 2.92
CA GLN A 330 14.85 -6.49 2.33
C GLN A 330 14.53 -5.32 3.26
N LEU A 331 13.29 -5.25 3.78
CA LEU A 331 12.87 -4.21 4.72
C LEU A 331 13.66 -4.23 6.04
N LYS A 332 13.96 -5.42 6.56
CA LYS A 332 14.80 -5.58 7.77
C LYS A 332 16.23 -5.09 7.55
N ASN A 333 16.79 -5.27 6.36
CA ASN A 333 18.11 -4.77 6.02
C ASN A 333 18.10 -3.26 5.82
N LEU A 334 17.09 -2.73 5.14
CA LEU A 334 16.88 -1.29 4.98
C LEU A 334 16.86 -0.59 6.34
N LEU A 335 16.08 -1.08 7.30
CA LEU A 335 15.96 -0.50 8.65
C LEU A 335 17.25 -0.54 9.50
N LYS A 336 18.30 -1.25 9.07
CA LYS A 336 19.62 -1.24 9.73
C LYS A 336 20.53 -0.12 9.23
N ARG A 337 20.17 0.55 8.12
CA ARG A 337 20.98 1.63 7.56
C ARG A 337 20.94 2.87 8.44
N GLU A 338 22.07 3.58 8.47
CA GLU A 338 22.15 4.90 9.08
C GLU A 338 21.60 5.99 8.14
N ASN A 339 21.25 7.14 8.69
CA ASN A 339 20.84 8.35 7.94
C ASN A 339 19.60 8.19 7.03
N LEU A 340 18.66 7.30 7.39
CA LEU A 340 17.38 7.20 6.71
C LEU A 340 16.49 8.41 7.00
N THR A 341 15.73 8.86 5.99
CA THR A 341 14.71 9.88 6.20
C THR A 341 13.57 9.33 7.07
N PRO A 342 12.89 10.16 7.88
CA PRO A 342 11.72 9.72 8.66
C PRO A 342 10.63 9.07 7.79
N GLN A 343 10.42 9.58 6.57
CA GLN A 343 9.50 9.03 5.57
C GLN A 343 9.86 7.58 5.21
N THR A 344 11.13 7.32 4.86
CA THR A 344 11.59 5.99 4.48
C THR A 344 11.46 5.01 5.64
N VAL A 345 11.83 5.44 6.85
CA VAL A 345 11.69 4.61 8.06
C VAL A 345 10.22 4.27 8.33
N TYR A 346 9.33 5.26 8.21
CA TYR A 346 7.89 5.07 8.36
C TYR A 346 7.35 4.03 7.37
N GLN A 347 7.60 4.22 6.08
CA GLN A 347 7.11 3.34 5.01
C GLN A 347 7.65 1.91 5.18
N ALA A 348 8.94 1.77 5.50
CA ALA A 348 9.53 0.45 5.69
C ALA A 348 8.92 -0.30 6.88
N ARG A 349 8.64 0.39 7.99
CA ARG A 349 8.00 -0.21 9.18
C ARG A 349 6.56 -0.63 8.90
N VAL A 350 5.78 0.22 8.22
CA VAL A 350 4.38 -0.10 7.87
C VAL A 350 4.32 -1.35 6.99
N LEU A 351 5.11 -1.39 5.90
CA LEU A 351 5.14 -2.56 5.01
C LEU A 351 5.58 -3.83 5.75
N LEU A 352 6.57 -3.72 6.64
CA LEU A 352 7.04 -4.85 7.43
C LEU A 352 5.96 -5.32 8.43
N ALA A 353 5.24 -4.40 9.06
CA ALA A 353 4.13 -4.72 9.96
C ALA A 353 2.97 -5.40 9.21
N ASP A 354 2.61 -4.91 8.02
CA ASP A 354 1.57 -5.50 7.17
C ASP A 354 1.90 -6.95 6.79
N LEU A 355 3.16 -7.21 6.42
CA LEU A 355 3.66 -8.56 6.13
C LEU A 355 3.57 -9.48 7.36
N LEU A 356 3.97 -8.99 8.53
CA LEU A 356 3.90 -9.77 9.77
C LEU A 356 2.46 -10.05 10.19
N LEU A 357 1.53 -9.10 9.97
CA LEU A 357 0.11 -9.33 10.20
C LEU A 357 -0.42 -10.45 9.30
N LYS A 358 -0.05 -10.44 8.00
CA LYS A 358 -0.45 -11.49 7.04
C LYS A 358 0.01 -12.88 7.47
N GLU A 359 1.14 -12.98 8.16
CA GLU A 359 1.70 -14.22 8.71
C GLU A 359 1.10 -14.64 10.06
N GLY A 360 0.17 -13.85 10.61
CA GLY A 360 -0.42 -14.10 11.93
C GLY A 360 0.46 -13.62 13.10
N LYS A 361 1.58 -12.93 12.83
CA LYS A 361 2.50 -12.40 13.85
C LYS A 361 2.03 -11.05 14.38
N MET A 362 0.84 -11.05 14.97
CA MET A 362 0.13 -9.86 15.42
C MET A 362 0.93 -9.01 16.43
N GLY A 363 1.72 -9.65 17.29
CA GLY A 363 2.56 -8.97 18.29
C GLY A 363 3.70 -8.15 17.67
N GLU A 364 4.47 -8.79 16.79
CA GLU A 364 5.56 -8.12 16.06
C GLU A 364 4.99 -6.98 15.18
N ALA A 365 3.85 -7.21 14.52
CA ALA A 365 3.18 -6.19 13.72
C ALA A 365 2.73 -4.98 14.55
N ALA A 366 2.12 -5.21 15.72
CA ALA A 366 1.70 -4.14 16.62
C ALA A 366 2.87 -3.25 17.06
N THR A 367 4.00 -3.85 17.43
CA THR A 367 5.22 -3.12 17.80
C THR A 367 5.72 -2.24 16.66
N LEU A 368 5.81 -2.77 15.44
CA LEU A 368 6.31 -2.01 14.29
C LEU A 368 5.38 -0.86 13.89
N TRP A 369 4.07 -1.04 13.92
CA TRP A 369 3.14 0.06 13.66
C TRP A 369 3.19 1.14 14.75
N GLU A 370 3.40 0.77 16.02
CA GLU A 370 3.62 1.75 17.08
C GLU A 370 4.91 2.55 16.83
N GLU A 371 6.01 1.88 16.46
CA GLU A 371 7.24 2.56 16.09
C GLU A 371 7.07 3.45 14.85
N ALA A 372 6.31 2.98 13.85
CA ALA A 372 5.99 3.76 12.66
C ALA A 372 5.24 5.04 13.04
N ALA A 373 4.27 4.98 13.98
CA ALA A 373 3.55 6.15 14.45
C ALA A 373 4.47 7.24 15.04
N ARG A 374 5.67 6.88 15.54
CA ARG A 374 6.66 7.83 16.08
C ARG A 374 7.48 8.52 15.00
N THR A 375 7.70 7.87 13.86
CA THR A 375 8.46 8.42 12.71
C THR A 375 7.56 8.89 11.58
N ALA A 376 6.24 8.96 11.81
CA ALA A 376 5.27 9.35 10.80
C ALA A 376 5.49 10.82 10.35
N PRO A 377 5.40 11.09 9.04
CA PRO A 377 5.60 12.43 8.46
C PRO A 377 4.53 13.45 8.91
N ASP A 378 3.32 12.96 9.18
CA ASP A 378 2.18 13.78 9.57
C ASP A 378 1.32 13.06 10.62
N SER A 379 0.39 13.83 11.23
CA SER A 379 -0.47 13.34 12.30
C SER A 379 -1.51 12.31 11.84
N THR A 380 -1.90 12.33 10.56
CA THR A 380 -2.90 11.39 10.02
C THR A 380 -2.30 10.01 9.86
N LEU A 381 -1.08 9.93 9.32
CA LEU A 381 -0.29 8.69 9.22
C LEU A 381 0.09 8.15 10.61
N ALA A 382 0.42 9.05 11.55
CA ALA A 382 0.68 8.69 12.95
C ALA A 382 -0.57 8.08 13.62
N GLU A 383 -1.74 8.70 13.41
CA GLU A 383 -3.02 8.20 13.92
C GLU A 383 -3.34 6.83 13.34
N GLN A 384 -3.26 6.67 12.01
CA GLN A 384 -3.55 5.41 11.34
C GLN A 384 -2.64 4.28 11.82
N SER A 385 -1.35 4.54 12.00
CA SER A 385 -0.39 3.52 12.44
C SER A 385 -0.63 3.13 13.89
N LEU A 386 -0.90 4.10 14.77
CA LEU A 386 -1.23 3.78 16.16
C LEU A 386 -2.58 3.03 16.29
N PHE A 387 -3.54 3.35 15.43
CA PHE A 387 -4.79 2.59 15.32
C PHE A 387 -4.53 1.14 14.91
N ASN A 388 -3.76 0.91 13.85
CA ASN A 388 -3.40 -0.43 13.40
C ASN A 388 -2.64 -1.22 14.47
N ALA A 389 -1.73 -0.56 15.21
CA ALA A 389 -1.03 -1.16 16.35
C ALA A 389 -2.02 -1.65 17.42
N ALA A 390 -2.99 -0.82 17.79
CA ALA A 390 -4.02 -1.18 18.78
C ALA A 390 -4.90 -2.35 18.29
N LEU A 391 -5.35 -2.34 17.04
CA LEU A 391 -6.15 -3.45 16.48
C LEU A 391 -5.37 -4.76 16.44
N ALA A 392 -4.11 -4.72 16.03
CA ALA A 392 -3.26 -5.91 15.97
C ALA A 392 -2.94 -6.45 17.36
N ALA A 393 -2.74 -5.57 18.34
CA ALA A 393 -2.64 -5.97 19.74
C ALA A 393 -3.92 -6.68 20.21
N ALA A 394 -5.10 -6.11 19.97
CA ALA A 394 -6.37 -6.66 20.43
C ALA A 394 -6.70 -8.09 19.93
N ARG A 395 -6.13 -8.49 18.79
CA ARG A 395 -6.32 -9.82 18.18
C ARG A 395 -5.52 -10.94 18.85
N GLN A 396 -4.66 -10.62 19.82
CA GLN A 396 -3.92 -11.62 20.58
C GLN A 396 -4.73 -12.11 21.80
N PRO A 397 -4.58 -13.37 22.21
CA PRO A 397 -5.07 -13.83 23.50
C PRO A 397 -4.19 -13.24 24.61
N ASP A 398 -4.67 -12.18 25.27
CA ASP A 398 -3.99 -11.44 26.36
C ASP A 398 -2.80 -10.53 25.92
N PRO A 399 -3.06 -9.47 25.14
CA PRO A 399 -2.00 -8.59 24.66
C PRO A 399 -1.42 -7.71 25.78
N PRO A 400 -0.11 -7.82 26.09
CA PRO A 400 0.51 -7.04 27.16
C PRO A 400 0.46 -5.52 26.91
N ASN A 401 0.34 -5.12 25.65
CA ASN A 401 0.44 -3.71 25.24
C ASN A 401 -0.89 -3.08 24.83
N PHE A 402 -2.00 -3.81 24.71
CA PHE A 402 -3.24 -3.26 24.15
C PHE A 402 -3.80 -2.10 24.98
N VAL A 403 -3.93 -2.29 26.30
CA VAL A 403 -4.48 -1.25 27.20
C VAL A 403 -3.65 0.03 27.11
N ARG A 404 -2.32 -0.10 27.14
CA ARG A 404 -1.40 1.03 26.96
C ARG A 404 -1.57 1.71 25.60
N LEU A 405 -1.73 0.95 24.51
CA LEU A 405 -1.93 1.49 23.17
C LEU A 405 -3.27 2.20 23.03
N GLU A 406 -4.33 1.65 23.62
CA GLU A 406 -5.66 2.28 23.65
C GLU A 406 -5.65 3.60 24.44
N GLU A 407 -4.99 3.62 25.60
CA GLU A 407 -4.80 4.83 26.41
C GLU A 407 -3.99 5.88 25.65
N LEU A 408 -2.86 5.48 25.07
CA LEU A 408 -2.01 6.36 24.26
C LEU A 408 -2.79 6.94 23.06
N PHE A 409 -3.58 6.11 22.37
CA PHE A 409 -4.42 6.55 21.26
C PHE A 409 -5.47 7.55 21.72
N SER A 410 -6.16 7.28 22.84
CA SER A 410 -7.20 8.15 23.38
C SER A 410 -6.64 9.49 23.88
N GLN A 411 -5.43 9.51 24.42
CA GLN A 411 -4.75 10.74 24.86
C GLN A 411 -4.30 11.59 23.68
N ARG A 412 -3.74 10.97 22.63
CA ARG A 412 -3.19 11.68 21.47
C ARG A 412 -4.27 12.10 20.48
N TYR A 413 -5.36 11.33 20.37
CA TYR A 413 -6.44 11.54 19.39
C TYR A 413 -7.83 11.48 20.05
N PRO A 414 -8.15 12.38 21.01
CA PRO A 414 -9.39 12.32 21.79
C PRO A 414 -10.66 12.41 20.93
N GLU A 415 -10.63 13.17 19.83
CA GLU A 415 -11.77 13.36 18.93
C GLU A 415 -11.82 12.34 17.78
N SER A 416 -10.87 11.40 17.72
CA SER A 416 -10.84 10.43 16.62
C SER A 416 -12.03 9.48 16.65
N LYS A 417 -12.71 9.38 15.50
CA LYS A 417 -13.78 8.40 15.26
C LYS A 417 -13.31 6.94 15.35
N ARG A 418 -12.00 6.70 15.34
CA ARG A 418 -11.41 5.36 15.46
C ARG A 418 -11.46 4.81 16.89
N ARG A 419 -11.70 5.67 17.89
CA ARG A 419 -11.81 5.27 19.31
C ARG A 419 -12.92 4.25 19.54
N ALA A 420 -14.09 4.42 18.90
CA ALA A 420 -15.18 3.46 19.02
C ALA A 420 -14.78 2.06 18.50
N ALA A 421 -14.00 1.99 17.42
CA ALA A 421 -13.51 0.72 16.89
C ALA A 421 -12.48 0.05 17.82
N ILE A 422 -11.56 0.80 18.43
CA ILE A 422 -10.62 0.25 19.41
C ILE A 422 -11.37 -0.31 20.64
N ALA A 423 -12.35 0.44 21.15
CA ALA A 423 -13.16 0.00 22.29
C ALA A 423 -14.02 -1.24 21.97
N LEU A 424 -14.49 -1.37 20.74
CA LEU A 424 -15.18 -2.58 20.27
C LEU A 424 -14.25 -3.79 20.29
N GLU A 425 -13.01 -3.65 19.80
CA GLU A 425 -12.01 -4.72 19.87
C GLU A 425 -11.64 -5.08 21.31
N ARG A 426 -11.56 -4.10 22.23
CA ARG A 426 -11.41 -4.38 23.67
C ARG A 426 -12.52 -5.30 24.18
N GLY A 427 -13.76 -5.02 23.80
CA GLY A 427 -14.91 -5.86 24.13
C GLY A 427 -14.74 -7.30 23.65
N ARG A 428 -14.35 -7.50 22.38
CA ARG A 428 -14.13 -8.82 21.77
C ARG A 428 -12.94 -9.58 22.39
N MET A 429 -11.86 -8.86 22.69
CA MET A 429 -10.69 -9.40 23.38
C MET A 429 -11.10 -9.95 24.75
N LEU A 430 -11.90 -9.20 25.52
CA LEU A 430 -12.42 -9.64 26.82
C LEU A 430 -13.39 -10.82 26.69
N GLU A 431 -14.21 -10.88 25.62
CA GLU A 431 -15.05 -12.06 25.33
C GLU A 431 -14.20 -13.31 25.13
N THR A 432 -13.08 -13.19 24.41
CA THR A 432 -12.16 -14.30 24.11
C THR A 432 -11.42 -14.76 25.37
N LYS A 433 -11.09 -13.82 26.27
CA LYS A 433 -10.51 -14.11 27.59
C LYS A 433 -11.50 -14.81 28.53
N GLY A 434 -12.80 -14.79 28.21
CA GLY A 434 -13.88 -15.34 29.04
C GLY A 434 -14.45 -14.36 30.06
N ASP A 435 -13.90 -13.14 30.15
CA ASP A 435 -14.41 -12.09 31.05
C ASP A 435 -15.63 -11.40 30.44
N SER A 436 -16.76 -12.10 30.49
CA SER A 436 -18.02 -11.65 29.89
C SER A 436 -18.57 -10.39 30.58
N SER A 437 -18.25 -10.15 31.85
CA SER A 437 -18.68 -8.94 32.57
C SER A 437 -17.91 -7.71 32.11
N ALA A 438 -16.57 -7.78 32.11
CA ALA A 438 -15.73 -6.70 31.63
C ALA A 438 -15.98 -6.41 30.15
N SER A 439 -16.19 -7.45 29.34
CA SER A 439 -16.58 -7.31 27.94
C SER A 439 -17.86 -6.48 27.77
N ARG A 440 -18.95 -6.82 28.48
CA ARG A 440 -20.22 -6.09 28.38
C ARG A 440 -20.06 -4.63 28.80
N SER A 441 -19.24 -4.35 29.82
CA SER A 441 -18.90 -2.99 30.23
C SER A 441 -18.16 -2.24 29.11
N ALA A 442 -17.11 -2.84 28.54
CA ALA A 442 -16.35 -2.26 27.43
C ALA A 442 -17.21 -1.99 26.19
N LEU A 443 -18.12 -2.91 25.84
CA LEU A 443 -19.06 -2.77 24.72
C LEU A 443 -20.09 -1.67 24.97
N ALA A 444 -20.52 -1.45 26.21
CA ALA A 444 -21.43 -0.36 26.55
C ALA A 444 -20.78 1.03 26.37
N GLU A 445 -19.47 1.13 26.61
CA GLU A 445 -18.71 2.38 26.39
C GLU A 445 -18.60 2.75 24.90
N VAL A 446 -18.67 1.78 23.97
CA VAL A 446 -18.59 2.05 22.52
C VAL A 446 -19.61 3.10 22.10
N ALA A 447 -20.85 3.02 22.61
CA ALA A 447 -21.93 3.94 22.24
C ALA A 447 -21.67 5.40 22.63
N LYS A 448 -20.73 5.66 23.55
CA LYS A 448 -20.38 6.99 24.07
C LYS A 448 -19.18 7.62 23.37
N LEU A 449 -18.49 6.89 22.50
CA LEU A 449 -17.24 7.33 21.87
C LEU A 449 -17.48 7.99 20.50
N PRO A 450 -16.58 8.88 20.05
CA PRO A 450 -16.59 9.36 18.67
C PRO A 450 -16.51 8.20 17.68
N GLY A 451 -17.32 8.25 16.62
CA GLY A 451 -17.38 7.22 15.58
C GLY A 451 -18.28 6.02 15.90
N ALA A 452 -19.03 6.07 16.99
CA ALA A 452 -19.92 4.98 17.40
C ALA A 452 -21.12 4.75 16.47
N ASP A 453 -21.51 5.71 15.63
CA ASP A 453 -22.78 5.65 14.87
C ASP A 453 -22.90 4.40 13.98
N SER A 454 -21.79 3.91 13.43
CA SER A 454 -21.75 2.69 12.62
C SER A 454 -21.45 1.41 13.41
N LEU A 455 -21.26 1.48 14.73
CA LEU A 455 -20.84 0.36 15.59
C LEU A 455 -21.77 0.11 16.78
N LYS A 456 -22.75 1.00 17.01
CA LYS A 456 -23.71 0.92 18.13
C LYS A 456 -24.54 -0.36 18.07
N ASP A 457 -24.98 -0.76 16.89
CA ASP A 457 -25.73 -2.00 16.71
C ASP A 457 -24.85 -3.22 16.96
N GLU A 458 -23.66 -3.31 16.36
CA GLU A 458 -22.76 -4.44 16.60
C GLU A 458 -22.41 -4.60 18.10
N ALA A 459 -22.07 -3.49 18.77
CA ALA A 459 -21.76 -3.50 20.20
C ALA A 459 -22.97 -3.93 21.06
N ALA A 460 -24.17 -3.45 20.73
CA ALA A 460 -25.40 -3.82 21.42
C ALA A 460 -25.73 -5.31 21.23
N LEU A 461 -25.61 -5.83 20.01
CA LEU A 461 -25.87 -7.23 19.71
C LEU A 461 -24.88 -8.15 20.44
N ARG A 462 -23.58 -7.83 20.43
CA ARG A 462 -22.56 -8.59 21.17
C ARG A 462 -22.85 -8.60 22.67
N ARG A 463 -23.22 -7.45 23.24
CA ARG A 463 -23.59 -7.36 24.66
C ARG A 463 -24.81 -8.24 24.98
N ALA A 464 -25.84 -8.22 24.14
CA ALA A 464 -27.03 -9.07 24.31
C ALA A 464 -26.70 -10.57 24.18
N ASN A 465 -25.91 -10.95 23.18
CA ASN A 465 -25.45 -12.33 23.01
C ASN A 465 -24.56 -12.80 24.17
N SER A 466 -23.75 -11.91 24.75
CA SER A 466 -22.96 -12.21 25.95
C SER A 466 -23.86 -12.56 27.14
N LEU A 467 -24.97 -11.84 27.35
CA LEU A 467 -25.96 -12.15 28.39
C LEU A 467 -26.59 -13.53 28.16
N LEU A 468 -27.03 -13.81 26.92
CA LEU A 468 -27.58 -15.10 26.51
C LEU A 468 -26.61 -16.25 26.79
N ARG A 469 -25.33 -16.09 26.43
CA ARG A 469 -24.29 -17.10 26.65
C ARG A 469 -24.00 -17.33 28.14
N THR A 470 -24.06 -16.27 28.96
CA THR A 470 -23.87 -16.38 30.42
C THR A 470 -25.11 -16.83 31.19
N GLY A 471 -26.24 -17.08 30.51
CA GLY A 471 -27.47 -17.59 31.12
C GLY A 471 -28.36 -16.54 31.79
N ASP A 472 -28.03 -15.25 31.67
CA ASP A 472 -28.90 -14.16 32.14
C ASP A 472 -29.98 -13.88 31.10
N TYR A 473 -30.90 -14.83 30.97
CA TYR A 473 -31.94 -14.78 29.95
C TYR A 473 -32.87 -13.58 30.08
N PRO A 474 -33.36 -13.19 31.27
CA PRO A 474 -34.19 -11.99 31.40
C PRO A 474 -33.50 -10.71 30.90
N ALA A 475 -32.23 -10.50 31.25
CA ALA A 475 -31.48 -9.34 30.76
C ALA A 475 -31.22 -9.44 29.25
N ALA A 476 -30.94 -10.65 28.72
CA ALA A 476 -30.77 -10.87 27.29
C ALA A 476 -32.05 -10.52 26.50
N ILE A 477 -33.22 -10.97 26.97
CA ILE A 477 -34.52 -10.69 26.35
C ILE A 477 -34.79 -9.19 26.29
N SER A 478 -34.54 -8.48 27.39
CA SER A 478 -34.64 -7.02 27.45
C SER A 478 -33.69 -6.35 26.43
N ALA A 479 -32.43 -6.79 26.39
CA ALA A 479 -31.43 -6.23 25.49
C ALA A 479 -31.73 -6.48 24.00
N PHE A 480 -32.26 -7.65 23.62
CA PHE A 480 -32.70 -7.91 22.25
C PHE A 480 -33.94 -7.09 21.88
N SER A 481 -34.88 -6.91 22.81
CA SER A 481 -36.06 -6.06 22.59
C SER A 481 -35.66 -4.59 22.37
N ASP A 482 -34.71 -4.09 23.17
CA ASP A 482 -34.12 -2.76 22.98
C ASP A 482 -33.38 -2.65 21.64
N PHE A 483 -32.69 -3.70 21.21
CA PHE A 483 -32.04 -3.74 19.91
C PHE A 483 -33.06 -3.56 18.77
N GLU A 484 -34.15 -4.33 18.79
CA GLU A 484 -35.19 -4.26 17.77
C GLU A 484 -35.81 -2.86 17.66
N LYS A 485 -36.00 -2.20 18.81
CA LYS A 485 -36.56 -0.84 18.89
C LYS A 485 -35.58 0.23 18.42
N ASN A 486 -34.32 0.14 18.82
CA ASN A 486 -33.32 1.18 18.59
C ASN A 486 -32.61 1.04 17.24
N PHE A 487 -32.56 -0.17 16.67
CA PHE A 487 -31.88 -0.47 15.41
C PHE A 487 -32.79 -1.15 14.37
N PRO A 488 -33.98 -0.60 14.05
CA PRO A 488 -34.96 -1.24 13.16
C PRO A 488 -34.50 -1.37 11.70
N LYS A 489 -33.40 -0.69 11.33
CA LYS A 489 -32.79 -0.72 9.98
C LYS A 489 -31.44 -1.45 9.94
N SER A 490 -30.96 -1.99 11.06
CA SER A 490 -29.68 -2.71 11.09
C SER A 490 -29.77 -4.00 10.27
N SER A 491 -28.70 -4.32 9.54
CA SER A 491 -28.55 -5.62 8.87
C SER A 491 -28.47 -6.78 9.87
N LEU A 492 -28.13 -6.50 11.13
CA LEU A 492 -28.02 -7.46 12.22
C LEU A 492 -29.36 -7.72 12.93
N LEU A 493 -30.43 -7.00 12.55
CA LEU A 493 -31.76 -7.16 13.15
C LEU A 493 -32.32 -8.59 13.09
N PRO A 494 -32.24 -9.33 11.97
CA PRO A 494 -32.70 -10.72 11.94
C PRO A 494 -31.98 -11.61 12.96
N GLN A 495 -30.67 -11.37 13.16
CA GLN A 495 -29.87 -12.09 14.15
C GLN A 495 -30.29 -11.73 15.57
N ALA A 496 -30.49 -10.44 15.87
CA ALA A 496 -30.96 -10.00 17.18
C ALA A 496 -32.33 -10.59 17.53
N MET A 497 -33.27 -10.58 16.58
CA MET A 497 -34.61 -11.17 16.76
C MET A 497 -34.53 -12.67 17.03
N ALA A 498 -33.72 -13.40 16.25
CA ALA A 498 -33.54 -14.84 16.42
C ALA A 498 -32.93 -15.19 17.78
N SER A 499 -31.85 -14.51 18.18
CA SER A 499 -31.24 -14.68 19.51
C SER A 499 -32.20 -14.32 20.65
N GLY A 500 -33.07 -13.32 20.45
CA GLY A 500 -34.13 -12.95 21.40
C GLY A 500 -35.21 -14.02 21.56
N ILE A 501 -35.58 -14.73 20.48
CA ILE A 501 -36.46 -15.90 20.55
C ILE A 501 -35.76 -17.04 21.31
N GLU A 502 -34.48 -17.29 21.04
CA GLU A 502 -33.71 -18.29 21.78
C GLU A 502 -33.62 -17.98 23.28
N ALA A 503 -33.36 -16.72 23.64
CA ALA A 503 -33.35 -16.28 25.03
C ALA A 503 -34.69 -16.56 25.72
N ARG A 504 -35.82 -16.25 25.07
CA ARG A 504 -37.16 -16.53 25.58
C ARG A 504 -37.48 -18.03 25.69
N LEU A 505 -37.00 -18.85 24.76
CA LEU A 505 -37.10 -20.31 24.84
C LEU A 505 -36.36 -20.85 26.06
N ARG A 506 -35.11 -20.40 26.27
CA ARG A 506 -34.28 -20.82 27.42
C ARG A 506 -34.81 -20.28 28.76
N ASN A 507 -35.51 -19.14 28.74
CA ASN A 507 -36.22 -18.59 29.90
C ASN A 507 -37.60 -19.20 30.13
N HIS A 508 -38.03 -20.15 29.30
CA HIS A 508 -39.37 -20.77 29.35
C HIS A 508 -40.56 -19.80 29.14
N GLU A 509 -40.33 -18.62 28.55
CA GLU A 509 -41.39 -17.67 28.18
C GLU A 509 -42.09 -18.06 26.86
N LEU A 510 -41.38 -18.79 26.00
CA LEU A 510 -41.92 -19.33 24.76
C LEU A 510 -41.86 -20.85 24.78
N SER A 511 -42.93 -21.46 24.28
CA SER A 511 -42.90 -22.85 23.82
C SER A 511 -42.17 -22.95 22.47
N ARG A 512 -41.69 -24.16 22.15
CA ARG A 512 -41.09 -24.47 20.85
C ARG A 512 -42.02 -24.17 19.67
N ALA A 513 -43.33 -24.42 19.81
CA ALA A 513 -44.32 -24.10 18.78
C ALA A 513 -44.46 -22.58 18.56
N GLN A 514 -44.50 -21.78 19.63
CA GLN A 514 -44.52 -20.32 19.51
C GLN A 514 -43.22 -19.78 18.91
N ALA A 515 -42.07 -20.32 19.30
CA ALA A 515 -40.78 -19.93 18.71
C ALA A 515 -40.71 -20.20 17.20
N ARG A 516 -41.21 -21.36 16.72
CA ARG A 516 -41.33 -21.62 15.28
C ARG A 516 -42.16 -20.55 14.56
N THR A 517 -43.25 -20.11 15.19
CA THR A 517 -44.11 -19.06 14.64
C THR A 517 -43.37 -17.72 14.56
N GLU A 518 -42.58 -17.37 15.57
CA GLU A 518 -41.76 -16.15 15.57
C GLU A 518 -40.60 -16.24 14.55
N PHE A 519 -39.92 -17.38 14.41
CA PHE A 519 -38.91 -17.57 13.37
C PHE A 519 -39.51 -17.43 11.96
N ALA A 520 -40.71 -17.98 11.72
CA ALA A 520 -41.40 -17.83 10.45
C ALA A 520 -41.74 -16.36 10.11
N LYS A 521 -42.04 -15.53 11.13
CA LYS A 521 -42.19 -14.08 10.93
C LYS A 521 -40.89 -13.41 10.49
N ILE A 522 -39.74 -13.83 11.04
CA ILE A 522 -38.43 -13.33 10.60
C ILE A 522 -38.19 -13.70 9.14
N LEU A 523 -38.43 -14.96 8.75
CA LEU A 523 -38.27 -15.42 7.36
C LEU A 523 -39.18 -14.68 6.38
N SER A 524 -40.40 -14.33 6.81
CA SER A 524 -41.35 -13.57 6.00
C SER A 524 -40.93 -12.11 5.85
N ARG A 525 -40.40 -11.50 6.92
CA ARG A 525 -39.97 -10.10 6.94
C ARG A 525 -38.60 -9.88 6.27
N PHE A 526 -37.69 -10.86 6.37
CA PHE A 526 -36.32 -10.78 5.88
C PHE A 526 -35.94 -12.00 5.03
N PRO A 527 -36.64 -12.26 3.91
CA PRO A 527 -36.46 -13.49 3.13
C PRO A 527 -35.03 -13.68 2.60
N ASN A 528 -34.32 -12.58 2.30
CA ASN A 528 -32.97 -12.58 1.75
C ASN A 528 -31.87 -12.45 2.82
N SER A 529 -32.19 -12.59 4.11
CA SER A 529 -31.17 -12.57 5.17
C SER A 529 -30.21 -13.77 5.03
N PRO A 530 -28.90 -13.60 5.30
CA PRO A 530 -27.98 -14.73 5.42
C PRO A 530 -28.38 -15.76 6.48
N LEU A 531 -29.24 -15.37 7.44
CA LEU A 531 -29.73 -16.26 8.49
C LEU A 531 -30.93 -17.11 8.03
N SER A 532 -31.56 -16.80 6.89
CA SER A 532 -32.79 -17.46 6.44
C SER A 532 -32.67 -18.99 6.32
N PRO A 533 -31.59 -19.57 5.73
CA PRO A 533 -31.42 -21.02 5.67
C PRO A 533 -31.36 -21.66 7.06
N ALA A 534 -30.60 -21.06 7.98
CA ALA A 534 -30.46 -21.54 9.35
C ALA A 534 -31.78 -21.50 10.13
N LEU A 535 -32.59 -20.43 9.99
CA LEU A 535 -33.90 -20.35 10.64
C LEU A 535 -34.90 -21.36 10.06
N ALA A 536 -34.91 -21.53 8.73
CA ALA A 536 -35.78 -22.51 8.08
C ALA A 536 -35.44 -23.94 8.54
N PHE A 537 -34.14 -24.24 8.63
CA PHE A 537 -33.66 -25.50 9.19
C PHE A 537 -34.07 -25.66 10.66
N GLN A 538 -33.89 -24.63 11.49
CA GLN A 538 -34.26 -24.66 12.91
C GLN A 538 -35.77 -24.92 13.12
N ILE A 539 -36.64 -24.32 12.30
CA ILE A 539 -38.09 -24.58 12.33
C ILE A 539 -38.37 -26.06 12.04
N ALA A 540 -37.79 -26.59 10.96
CA ALA A 540 -38.00 -27.97 10.52
C ALA A 540 -37.43 -28.99 11.53
N GLN A 541 -36.25 -28.70 12.08
CA GLN A 541 -35.60 -29.51 13.11
C GLN A 541 -36.44 -29.54 14.39
N THR A 542 -37.02 -28.41 14.80
CA THR A 542 -37.87 -28.38 15.99
C THR A 542 -39.11 -29.27 15.82
N HIS A 543 -39.70 -29.33 14.62
CA HIS A 543 -40.77 -30.30 14.32
C HIS A 543 -40.27 -31.76 14.40
N TYR A 544 -39.08 -32.03 13.88
CA TYR A 544 -38.46 -33.36 13.94
C TYR A 544 -38.25 -33.83 15.39
N GLU A 545 -37.69 -32.98 16.24
CA GLU A 545 -37.42 -33.28 17.65
C GLU A 545 -38.70 -33.51 18.46
N GLU A 546 -39.80 -32.87 18.08
CA GLU A 546 -41.13 -33.09 18.66
C GLU A 546 -41.85 -34.31 18.07
N LYS A 547 -41.21 -35.05 17.14
CA LYS A 547 -41.79 -36.19 16.40
C LYS A 547 -43.00 -35.82 15.53
N ASN A 548 -43.14 -34.55 15.19
CA ASN A 548 -44.11 -34.04 14.22
C ASN A 548 -43.57 -34.30 12.81
N HIS A 549 -43.48 -35.57 12.42
CA HIS A 549 -42.75 -36.01 11.22
C HIS A 549 -43.38 -35.48 9.92
N ALA A 550 -44.70 -35.28 9.86
CA ALA A 550 -45.39 -34.74 8.68
C ALA A 550 -44.98 -33.29 8.41
N GLU A 551 -45.04 -32.45 9.45
CA GLU A 551 -44.64 -31.04 9.39
C GLU A 551 -43.13 -30.90 9.18
N SER A 552 -42.34 -31.77 9.82
CA SER A 552 -40.88 -31.81 9.63
C SER A 552 -40.51 -32.11 8.17
N LEU A 553 -41.11 -33.13 7.57
CA LEU A 553 -40.91 -33.48 6.16
C LEU A 553 -41.23 -32.30 5.25
N ALA A 554 -42.38 -31.65 5.44
CA ALA A 554 -42.78 -30.50 4.64
C ALA A 554 -41.80 -29.33 4.76
N ALA A 555 -41.41 -28.97 5.99
CA ALA A 555 -40.55 -27.82 6.26
C ALA A 555 -39.11 -28.03 5.75
N PHE A 556 -38.53 -29.23 5.93
CA PHE A 556 -37.20 -29.52 5.40
C PHE A 556 -37.16 -29.51 3.86
N ARG A 557 -38.21 -30.02 3.21
CA ARG A 557 -38.34 -29.95 1.75
C ARG A 557 -38.42 -28.52 1.25
N GLU A 558 -39.24 -27.70 1.89
CA GLU A 558 -39.35 -26.28 1.55
C GLU A 558 -37.99 -25.59 1.69
N MET A 559 -37.27 -25.85 2.78
CA MET A 559 -35.93 -25.31 3.01
C MET A 559 -34.96 -25.70 1.88
N ALA A 560 -34.85 -27.00 1.57
CA ALA A 560 -33.95 -27.50 0.52
C ALA A 560 -34.31 -26.94 -0.87
N ALA A 561 -35.61 -26.81 -1.16
CA ALA A 561 -36.08 -26.24 -2.43
C ALA A 561 -35.81 -24.73 -2.54
N LYS A 562 -35.93 -23.99 -1.43
CA LYS A 562 -35.74 -22.54 -1.39
C LYS A 562 -34.27 -22.13 -1.33
N PHE A 563 -33.42 -22.95 -0.72
CA PHE A 563 -31.99 -22.69 -0.53
C PHE A 563 -31.09 -23.82 -1.06
N PRO A 564 -31.21 -24.23 -2.34
CA PRO A 564 -30.57 -25.44 -2.87
C PRO A 564 -29.03 -25.40 -2.94
N LYS A 565 -28.42 -24.22 -2.75
CA LYS A 565 -26.96 -24.03 -2.77
C LYS A 565 -26.37 -23.82 -1.37
N ASP A 566 -27.20 -23.72 -0.35
CA ASP A 566 -26.75 -23.53 1.02
C ASP A 566 -26.17 -24.85 1.57
N PRO A 567 -25.10 -24.82 2.39
CA PRO A 567 -24.55 -26.03 2.98
C PRO A 567 -25.57 -26.89 3.75
N LEU A 568 -26.62 -26.27 4.33
CA LEU A 568 -27.67 -26.98 5.07
C LEU A 568 -28.72 -27.65 4.17
N ALA A 569 -28.66 -27.49 2.85
CA ALA A 569 -29.66 -28.08 1.94
C ALA A 569 -29.60 -29.61 1.96
N ASP A 570 -28.40 -30.19 1.96
CA ASP A 570 -28.22 -31.65 2.03
C ASP A 570 -28.67 -32.18 3.40
N ASP A 571 -28.35 -31.48 4.50
CA ASP A 571 -28.87 -31.80 5.84
C ASP A 571 -30.40 -31.79 5.85
N ALA A 572 -31.03 -30.79 5.25
CA ALA A 572 -32.48 -30.72 5.16
C ALA A 572 -33.06 -31.89 4.37
N LEU A 573 -32.47 -32.25 3.23
CA LEU A 573 -32.91 -33.42 2.45
C LEU A 573 -32.75 -34.73 3.23
N TYR A 574 -31.67 -34.87 4.02
CA TYR A 574 -31.45 -36.02 4.87
C TYR A 574 -32.54 -36.15 5.94
N TYR A 575 -32.80 -35.08 6.70
CA TYR A 575 -33.84 -35.11 7.73
C TYR A 575 -35.26 -35.21 7.13
N ALA A 576 -35.51 -34.66 5.94
CA ALA A 576 -36.73 -34.91 5.19
C ALA A 576 -36.90 -36.41 4.89
N GLY A 577 -35.85 -37.09 4.42
CA GLY A 577 -35.88 -38.54 4.19
C GLY A 577 -36.16 -39.35 5.46
N LEU A 578 -35.53 -38.99 6.59
CA LEU A 578 -35.79 -39.61 7.88
C LEU A 578 -37.23 -39.40 8.35
N SER A 579 -37.78 -38.19 8.18
CA SER A 579 -39.19 -37.90 8.47
C SER A 579 -40.15 -38.69 7.59
N ALA A 580 -39.86 -38.84 6.29
CA ALA A 580 -40.65 -39.68 5.39
C ALA A 580 -40.63 -41.16 5.81
N LEU A 581 -39.49 -41.67 6.28
CA LEU A 581 -39.41 -43.03 6.83
C LEU A 581 -40.27 -43.21 8.07
N ALA A 582 -40.20 -42.25 9.00
CA ALA A 582 -41.00 -42.30 10.22
C ALA A 582 -42.51 -42.24 9.97
N LEU A 583 -42.94 -41.65 8.84
CA LEU A 583 -44.33 -41.63 8.37
C LEU A 583 -44.76 -42.90 7.64
N GLY A 584 -43.84 -43.84 7.39
CA GLY A 584 -44.12 -45.06 6.62
C GLY A 584 -44.15 -44.83 5.10
N ASN A 585 -43.48 -43.78 4.60
CA ASN A 585 -43.36 -43.48 3.17
C ASN A 585 -41.92 -43.78 2.66
N PRO A 586 -41.49 -45.05 2.60
CA PRO A 586 -40.10 -45.40 2.29
C PRO A 586 -39.68 -45.05 0.86
N GLU A 587 -40.60 -45.13 -0.12
CA GLU A 587 -40.32 -44.76 -1.51
C GLU A 587 -39.93 -43.29 -1.66
N GLU A 588 -40.56 -42.43 -0.88
CA GLU A 588 -40.30 -41.00 -0.84
C GLU A 588 -38.97 -40.69 -0.14
N ALA A 589 -38.68 -41.40 0.96
CA ALA A 589 -37.41 -41.29 1.65
C ALA A 589 -36.23 -41.64 0.73
N VAL A 590 -36.33 -42.72 -0.05
CA VAL A 590 -35.31 -43.10 -1.05
C VAL A 590 -35.06 -41.96 -2.04
N LYS A 591 -36.12 -41.33 -2.57
CA LYS A 591 -35.97 -40.19 -3.50
C LYS A 591 -35.24 -39.01 -2.85
N LEU A 592 -35.55 -38.71 -1.59
CA LEU A 592 -34.91 -37.62 -0.84
C LEU A 592 -33.44 -37.92 -0.55
N PHE A 593 -33.09 -39.12 -0.10
CA PHE A 593 -31.70 -39.50 0.13
C PHE A 593 -30.85 -39.50 -1.14
N ARG A 594 -31.44 -39.82 -2.30
CA ARG A 594 -30.76 -39.74 -3.60
C ARG A 594 -30.54 -38.32 -4.10
N SER A 595 -31.32 -37.35 -3.62
CA SER A 595 -31.18 -35.95 -4.04
C SER A 595 -30.03 -35.19 -3.37
N LEU A 596 -29.40 -35.78 -2.34
CA LEU A 596 -28.19 -35.23 -1.73
C LEU A 596 -27.03 -35.23 -2.73
N SER A 597 -26.18 -34.20 -2.63
CA SER A 597 -24.92 -34.15 -3.39
C SER A 597 -24.00 -35.34 -3.08
N GLU A 598 -23.27 -35.84 -4.08
CA GLU A 598 -22.25 -36.88 -3.89
C GLU A 598 -21.08 -36.39 -3.01
N THR A 599 -20.85 -35.08 -2.92
CA THR A 599 -19.82 -34.49 -2.05
C THR A 599 -20.34 -34.17 -0.64
N SER A 600 -21.59 -34.49 -0.34
CA SER A 600 -22.20 -34.19 0.95
C SER A 600 -21.53 -34.97 2.09
N PRO A 601 -21.21 -34.34 3.24
CA PRO A 601 -20.75 -35.05 4.42
C PRO A 601 -21.74 -36.12 4.91
N LEU A 602 -23.05 -35.92 4.68
CA LEU A 602 -24.11 -36.84 5.08
C LEU A 602 -24.43 -37.90 4.01
N ARG A 603 -23.70 -37.93 2.89
CA ARG A 603 -23.99 -38.86 1.78
C ARG A 603 -23.97 -40.31 2.24
N LEU A 604 -23.00 -40.69 3.07
CA LEU A 604 -22.88 -42.06 3.59
C LEU A 604 -24.06 -42.42 4.50
N ASP A 605 -24.41 -41.55 5.45
CA ASP A 605 -25.54 -41.75 6.35
C ASP A 605 -26.87 -41.83 5.58
N ALA A 606 -27.05 -40.96 4.57
CA ALA A 606 -28.19 -41.00 3.67
C ALA A 606 -28.27 -42.32 2.88
N ARG A 607 -27.14 -42.86 2.40
CA ARG A 607 -27.09 -44.15 1.70
C ARG A 607 -27.42 -45.32 2.62
N LEU A 608 -27.01 -45.26 3.88
CA LEU A 608 -27.38 -46.25 4.90
C LEU A 608 -28.89 -46.19 5.19
N ALA A 609 -29.43 -44.99 5.37
CA ALA A 609 -30.86 -44.78 5.56
C ALA A 609 -31.68 -45.16 4.31
N GLU A 610 -31.12 -45.02 3.11
CA GLU A 610 -31.71 -45.47 1.85
C GLU A 610 -31.89 -47.01 1.84
N ILE A 611 -30.90 -47.77 2.33
CA ILE A 611 -31.04 -49.23 2.47
C ILE A 611 -32.15 -49.58 3.45
N ASP A 612 -32.22 -48.89 4.58
CA ASP A 612 -33.27 -49.10 5.58
C ASP A 612 -34.66 -48.73 5.02
N ALA A 613 -34.74 -47.70 4.18
CA ALA A 613 -35.94 -47.34 3.44
C ALA A 613 -36.36 -48.43 2.44
N CYS A 614 -35.44 -48.92 1.62
CA CYS A 614 -35.68 -50.03 0.70
C CYS A 614 -36.22 -51.27 1.44
N ARG A 615 -35.66 -51.59 2.61
CA ARG A 615 -36.15 -52.70 3.46
C ARG A 615 -37.58 -52.46 3.96
N ALA A 616 -37.91 -51.25 4.37
CA ALA A 616 -39.27 -50.88 4.78
C ALA A 616 -40.26 -50.90 3.60
N ALA A 617 -39.80 -50.68 2.37
CA ALA A 617 -40.60 -50.81 1.14
C ALA A 617 -40.71 -52.25 0.61
N ASN A 618 -40.08 -53.24 1.24
CA ASN A 618 -39.85 -54.60 0.71
C ASN A 618 -39.03 -54.65 -0.59
N ASP A 619 -38.34 -53.57 -0.97
CA ASP A 619 -37.38 -53.53 -2.08
C ASP A 619 -35.99 -53.97 -1.61
N TYR A 620 -35.89 -55.22 -1.17
CA TYR A 620 -34.63 -55.77 -0.66
C TYR A 620 -33.56 -55.86 -1.75
N ALA A 621 -33.94 -56.00 -3.02
CA ALA A 621 -33.02 -56.05 -4.15
C ALA A 621 -32.34 -54.69 -4.37
N GLY A 622 -33.09 -53.59 -4.32
CA GLY A 622 -32.54 -52.23 -4.35
C GLY A 622 -31.62 -51.96 -3.16
N GLY A 623 -32.04 -52.35 -1.95
CA GLY A 623 -31.21 -52.24 -0.75
C GLY A 623 -29.87 -53.00 -0.86
N LEU A 624 -29.90 -54.21 -1.45
CA LEU A 624 -28.71 -55.02 -1.70
C LEU A 624 -27.75 -54.34 -2.70
N GLN A 625 -28.29 -53.79 -3.79
CA GLN A 625 -27.50 -53.11 -4.82
C GLN A 625 -26.75 -51.91 -4.21
N ILE A 626 -27.42 -51.13 -3.37
CA ILE A 626 -26.83 -49.99 -2.66
C ILE A 626 -25.72 -50.47 -1.72
N ALA A 627 -25.99 -51.47 -0.88
CA ALA A 627 -24.99 -52.00 0.06
C ALA A 627 -23.73 -52.55 -0.65
N ASN A 628 -23.92 -53.28 -1.77
CA ASN A 628 -22.80 -53.79 -2.57
C ASN A 628 -21.98 -52.68 -3.21
N SER A 629 -22.63 -51.60 -3.68
CA SER A 629 -21.92 -50.45 -4.22
C SER A 629 -21.05 -49.74 -3.17
N LEU A 630 -21.54 -49.65 -1.92
CA LEU A 630 -20.79 -49.05 -0.82
C LEU A 630 -19.59 -49.92 -0.41
N LEU A 631 -19.74 -51.25 -0.41
CA LEU A 631 -18.65 -52.19 -0.09
C LEU A 631 -17.61 -52.34 -1.22
N GLY A 632 -18.00 -52.10 -2.47
CA GLY A 632 -17.11 -52.13 -3.63
C GLY A 632 -16.10 -50.98 -3.65
N ASN A 633 -16.47 -49.83 -3.09
CA ASN A 633 -15.60 -48.67 -2.92
C ASN A 633 -14.82 -48.81 -1.59
N LYS A 634 -13.66 -49.46 -1.63
CA LYS A 634 -12.85 -49.78 -0.43
C LYS A 634 -12.23 -48.53 0.23
N THR A 635 -12.80 -48.07 1.33
CA THR A 635 -12.06 -47.29 2.35
C THR A 635 -12.32 -47.91 3.75
N PRO A 636 -11.31 -48.56 4.35
CA PRO A 636 -11.48 -49.26 5.61
C PRO A 636 -11.36 -48.29 6.79
N ASP A 637 -12.44 -47.60 7.09
CA ASP A 637 -12.71 -47.15 8.45
C ASP A 637 -13.63 -48.19 9.11
N GLN A 638 -13.33 -48.64 10.33
CA GLN A 638 -13.92 -49.88 10.86
C GLN A 638 -15.42 -49.77 11.16
N ARG A 639 -15.92 -48.57 11.46
CA ARG A 639 -17.31 -48.37 11.93
C ARG A 639 -18.36 -48.44 10.81
N PRO A 640 -18.18 -47.77 9.66
CA PRO A 640 -19.16 -47.83 8.57
C PRO A 640 -19.29 -49.23 7.95
N TRP A 641 -18.18 -49.98 7.83
CA TRP A 641 -18.16 -51.28 7.14
C TRP A 641 -19.05 -52.33 7.83
N VAL A 642 -19.03 -52.37 9.17
CA VAL A 642 -19.88 -53.27 9.96
C VAL A 642 -21.36 -52.96 9.75
N GLU A 643 -21.73 -51.68 9.77
CA GLU A 643 -23.12 -51.25 9.63
C GLU A 643 -23.69 -51.45 8.21
N ILE A 644 -22.86 -51.28 7.18
CA ILE A 644 -23.23 -51.62 5.79
C ILE A 644 -23.44 -53.12 5.65
N THR A 645 -22.51 -53.93 6.20
CA THR A 645 -22.57 -55.39 6.10
C THR A 645 -23.80 -55.96 6.81
N LYS A 646 -24.13 -55.48 8.01
CA LYS A 646 -25.36 -55.87 8.72
C LYS A 646 -26.62 -55.60 7.88
N ARG A 647 -26.71 -54.42 7.27
CA ARG A 647 -27.86 -54.05 6.42
C ARG A 647 -27.92 -54.88 5.15
N ARG A 648 -26.78 -55.17 4.52
CA ARG A 648 -26.69 -56.09 3.37
C ARG A 648 -27.23 -57.47 3.73
N LEU A 649 -26.74 -58.06 4.83
CA LEU A 649 -27.13 -59.39 5.28
C LEU A 649 -28.64 -59.45 5.59
N ALA A 650 -29.21 -58.37 6.15
CA ALA A 650 -30.65 -58.27 6.37
C ALA A 650 -31.45 -58.27 5.06
N CYS A 651 -30.98 -57.61 4.01
CA CYS A 651 -31.59 -57.66 2.67
C CYS A 651 -31.45 -59.05 2.03
N GLU A 652 -30.27 -59.68 2.13
CA GLU A 652 -30.01 -61.04 1.61
C GLU A 652 -30.94 -62.07 2.27
N PHE A 653 -31.08 -62.00 3.59
CA PHE A 653 -31.96 -62.88 4.35
C PHE A 653 -33.43 -62.74 3.90
N ALA A 654 -33.90 -61.50 3.69
CA ALA A 654 -35.28 -61.25 3.28
C ALA A 654 -35.58 -61.71 1.83
N LEU A 655 -34.61 -61.62 0.92
CA LEU A 655 -34.72 -62.13 -0.46
C LEU A 655 -34.58 -63.65 -0.56
N GLY A 656 -33.71 -64.21 0.27
CA GLY A 656 -33.19 -65.56 0.16
C GLY A 656 -33.74 -66.51 1.21
N GLY A 657 -35.02 -66.42 1.55
CA GLY A 657 -35.71 -67.19 2.62
C GLY A 657 -35.57 -68.72 2.60
N ASN A 658 -34.66 -69.34 1.83
CA ASN A 658 -34.35 -70.76 1.81
C ASN A 658 -32.84 -71.15 1.70
N ASP A 659 -31.85 -70.24 1.75
CA ASP A 659 -30.42 -70.65 1.64
C ASP A 659 -29.62 -70.53 2.95
N ARG A 660 -29.38 -71.69 3.57
CA ARG A 660 -28.62 -71.86 4.82
C ARG A 660 -27.15 -71.43 4.70
N ALA A 661 -26.55 -71.53 3.51
CA ALA A 661 -25.14 -71.19 3.27
C ALA A 661 -24.87 -69.67 3.23
N SER A 662 -25.92 -68.88 3.00
CA SER A 662 -25.87 -67.41 3.05
C SER A 662 -25.98 -66.91 4.49
N LEU A 663 -26.81 -67.57 5.30
CA LEU A 663 -26.91 -67.38 6.76
C LEU A 663 -25.63 -67.76 7.53
N GLU A 664 -24.99 -68.88 7.18
CA GLU A 664 -23.76 -69.33 7.86
C GLU A 664 -22.55 -68.41 7.56
N ARG A 665 -22.48 -67.83 6.36
CA ARG A 665 -21.46 -66.80 6.03
C ARG A 665 -21.68 -65.50 6.80
N ALA A 666 -22.93 -65.08 6.96
CA ALA A 666 -23.31 -63.88 7.72
C ALA A 666 -22.95 -63.95 9.21
N VAL A 667 -23.03 -65.14 9.81
CA VAL A 667 -22.69 -65.37 11.24
C VAL A 667 -21.18 -65.49 11.47
N SER A 668 -20.38 -65.70 10.41
CA SER A 668 -18.93 -65.95 10.50
C SER A 668 -18.02 -64.73 10.28
N THR A 669 -18.58 -63.58 9.89
CA THR A 669 -17.92 -62.26 9.73
C THR A 669 -18.53 -61.28 10.71
#